data_AF-A0A415X8J2-F1
#
_entry.id   AF-A0A415X8J2-F1
#
_cell.length_a   1.000
_cell.length_b   1.000
_cell.length_c   1.000
_cell.angle_alpha   90.00
_cell.angle_beta   90.00
_cell.angle_gamma   90.00
#
_symmetry.space_group_name_H-M   'P 1'
#
loop_
_entity.id
_entity.type
_entity.pdbx_description
1 polymer ?
#
loop_
_entity_poly.entity_id
_entity_poly.type
_entity_poly.pdbx_seq_one_letter_code
_entity_poly.pdbx_strand_id
1 'polypeptide(L)'
;MKAIILAGGAGDRLWPLSRKNAPKQFLNLNQDNSLFQETIIRNIPFCDEFVIVTNQEYQEIVEGQMNQFQGISYQIIVETEALGTAPAVLKASSVLSKEEMVLIMPADLVLIGEGYSDALYQAKVLAEQGQYVLFGVRADAPKTGYGYIRHQGNHVSRFIEKPSKALAQQLFYQDDILWNSGMILCNNGMLQEELEDTLRIRQEKYEKEHESPSGVHKTGRIHIEKALLETSDHLSVIPLFMQWQDVSNFHSYESVSVGTEHKNTILRDCKNTTVINRTDRQLIVGNDLDDLFVVNTEDAIYITRKESEQDIKSIIAEAPDTYEAYFNYSPMVYRNWGMREIIAQAPGYRVRRILMYPGATLSAHSHEKRNENYAVIQGRLSIELDGRLLHIREHESINILPNQMHRLFNDGDQNVVVIEVDTGQEIDERDMIHLDEVPMAGQKLPELYLLSPAYKDYLWGGDRLVRQFGKQSPYDITAESWELSAHKDGQSHIVGGTFDDQPFGDFIRQYGSKVCGWKSRTFDRFPILIKFIDAAKPLSVQIHPGDDYAFVHEKEFGKNEMWYVMDAVEGAYLYCGFSRRVSEEEVRKRLADNSITEVLNKVYVKKGDVIFIPAGTIHAIGAGILICEIQQNSNSTYRVYDYDRVDKEGKKRPLHVDKALDVMKFEPYEQGAFGLLEPQEKDGNVVQQLSLCKYFQCEKYRIREKQTLYVDEASFVSLVILAGNGIISCGEESISFGAGDSIFVSAGRKVLHIEGTCELITTRI
;
A
#
# COMPACT_ATOMS: atom_id res chain seq x y z
N MET A 1 6.14 -4.16 15.00
CA MET A 1 7.35 -4.65 14.28
C MET A 1 7.03 -4.66 12.79
N LYS A 2 8.03 -4.82 11.94
CA LYS A 2 7.87 -4.76 10.47
C LYS A 2 7.91 -6.15 9.87
N ALA A 3 7.20 -6.38 8.77
CA ALA A 3 7.28 -7.63 8.02
C ALA A 3 8.00 -7.42 6.68
N ILE A 4 8.87 -8.36 6.30
CA ILE A 4 9.42 -8.47 4.94
C ILE A 4 8.85 -9.76 4.32
N ILE A 5 8.04 -9.61 3.28
CA ILE A 5 7.38 -10.74 2.60
C ILE A 5 8.07 -11.02 1.27
N LEU A 6 8.56 -12.24 1.09
CA LEU A 6 9.23 -12.67 -0.14
C LEU A 6 8.24 -13.40 -1.07
N ALA A 7 7.82 -12.74 -2.14
CA ALA A 7 6.77 -13.17 -3.07
C ALA A 7 7.28 -13.28 -4.53
N GLY A 8 8.50 -13.78 -4.74
CA GLY A 8 9.17 -13.83 -6.06
C GLY A 8 9.24 -15.20 -6.75
N GLY A 9 8.70 -16.28 -6.16
CA GLY A 9 8.78 -17.62 -6.76
C GLY A 9 7.86 -17.76 -7.98
N ALA A 10 8.32 -18.40 -9.06
CA ALA A 10 7.49 -18.68 -10.25
C ALA A 10 6.57 -19.90 -10.07
N GLY A 11 7.02 -20.93 -9.34
CA GLY A 11 6.17 -22.05 -8.92
C GLY A 11 5.90 -23.14 -9.97
N ASP A 12 6.75 -23.32 -10.99
CA ASP A 12 6.50 -24.18 -12.17
C ASP A 12 6.18 -25.66 -11.87
N ARG A 13 6.49 -26.16 -10.67
CA ARG A 13 6.24 -27.57 -10.28
C ARG A 13 4.78 -27.88 -9.98
N LEU A 14 3.94 -26.85 -9.86
CA LEU A 14 2.53 -26.98 -9.55
C LEU A 14 1.63 -26.80 -10.78
N TRP A 15 2.19 -26.73 -12.00
CA TRP A 15 1.37 -26.70 -13.22
C TRP A 15 0.48 -27.95 -13.29
N PRO A 16 -0.86 -27.85 -13.49
CA PRO A 16 -1.57 -26.71 -14.04
C PRO A 16 -2.24 -25.81 -13.00
N LEU A 17 -1.93 -25.92 -11.71
CA LEU A 17 -2.41 -24.97 -10.70
C LEU A 17 -1.68 -23.62 -10.80
N SER A 18 -0.35 -23.63 -11.01
CA SER A 18 0.46 -22.42 -11.18
C SER A 18 0.87 -22.18 -12.64
N ARG A 19 1.16 -20.91 -12.96
CA ARG A 19 1.66 -20.46 -14.27
C ARG A 19 2.71 -19.38 -14.08
N LYS A 20 3.44 -19.06 -15.15
CA LYS A 20 4.40 -17.95 -15.14
C LYS A 20 3.76 -16.65 -14.64
N ASN A 21 2.56 -16.30 -15.13
CA ASN A 21 1.80 -15.10 -14.71
C ASN A 21 0.85 -15.31 -13.50
N ALA A 22 0.82 -16.51 -12.92
CA ALA A 22 0.00 -16.84 -11.76
C ALA A 22 0.81 -17.77 -10.85
N PRO A 23 1.85 -17.24 -10.19
CA PRO A 23 2.79 -18.03 -9.43
C PRO A 23 2.17 -18.61 -8.15
N LYS A 24 2.86 -19.61 -7.58
CA LYS A 24 2.34 -20.47 -6.52
C LYS A 24 1.83 -19.74 -5.27
N GLN A 25 2.47 -18.65 -4.87
CA GLN A 25 2.08 -17.85 -3.70
C GLN A 25 0.69 -17.22 -3.84
N PHE A 26 0.15 -17.11 -5.06
CA PHE A 26 -1.18 -16.56 -5.29
C PHE A 26 -2.26 -17.64 -5.46
N LEU A 27 -1.94 -18.91 -5.20
CA LEU A 27 -2.90 -20.01 -5.23
C LEU A 27 -3.82 -19.98 -4.00
N ASN A 28 -5.12 -20.15 -4.24
CA ASN A 28 -6.11 -20.29 -3.17
C ASN A 28 -6.20 -21.76 -2.75
N LEU A 29 -5.75 -22.09 -1.54
CA LEU A 29 -5.91 -23.43 -0.97
C LEU A 29 -7.36 -23.68 -0.52
N ASN A 30 -7.99 -22.73 0.19
CA ASN A 30 -9.28 -22.91 0.86
C ASN A 30 -10.40 -21.97 0.38
N GLN A 31 -10.53 -21.80 -0.94
CA GLN A 31 -11.49 -20.93 -1.67
C GLN A 31 -11.41 -19.41 -1.38
N ASP A 32 -11.19 -18.99 -0.13
CA ASP A 32 -11.39 -17.58 0.27
C ASP A 32 -10.15 -16.69 0.08
N ASN A 33 -8.93 -17.19 0.34
CA ASN A 33 -7.69 -16.41 0.24
C ASN A 33 -6.55 -17.20 -0.43
N SER A 34 -5.58 -16.47 -0.99
CA SER A 34 -4.32 -17.02 -1.48
C SER A 34 -3.31 -17.32 -0.36
N LEU A 35 -2.28 -18.14 -0.64
CA LEU A 35 -1.16 -18.35 0.30
C LEU A 35 -0.49 -17.05 0.76
N PHE A 36 -0.32 -16.11 -0.17
CA PHE A 36 0.20 -14.78 0.10
C PHE A 36 -0.72 -14.00 1.05
N GLN A 37 -2.02 -13.98 0.78
CA GLN A 37 -3.01 -13.31 1.62
C GLN A 37 -3.10 -13.92 3.01
N GLU A 38 -3.08 -15.25 3.12
CA GLU A 38 -3.02 -15.96 4.42
C GLU A 38 -1.76 -15.58 5.22
N THR A 39 -0.63 -15.40 4.55
CA THR A 39 0.61 -14.93 5.19
C THR A 39 0.47 -13.51 5.71
N ILE A 40 -0.21 -12.61 4.99
CA ILE A 40 -0.52 -11.26 5.47
C ILE A 40 -1.47 -11.33 6.67
N ILE A 41 -2.63 -11.98 6.53
CA ILE A 41 -3.68 -12.09 7.56
C ILE A 41 -3.11 -12.55 8.90
N ARG A 42 -2.32 -13.63 8.87
CA ARG A 42 -1.70 -14.23 10.06
C ARG A 42 -0.79 -13.25 10.81
N ASN A 43 -0.26 -12.23 10.15
CA ASN A 43 0.74 -11.32 10.69
C ASN A 43 0.24 -9.90 10.98
N ILE A 44 -0.98 -9.54 10.55
CA ILE A 44 -1.62 -8.26 10.88
C ILE A 44 -1.56 -7.94 12.39
N PRO A 45 -1.84 -8.90 13.31
CA PRO A 45 -1.82 -8.57 14.74
C PRO A 45 -0.43 -8.23 15.32
N PHE A 46 0.65 -8.51 14.58
CA PHE A 46 2.02 -8.38 15.07
C PHE A 46 2.84 -7.33 14.31
N CYS A 47 2.45 -7.07 13.06
CA CYS A 47 3.18 -6.20 12.14
C CYS A 47 2.36 -4.98 11.75
N ASP A 48 2.92 -3.80 11.99
CA ASP A 48 2.28 -2.51 11.69
C ASP A 48 2.55 -2.03 10.25
N GLU A 49 3.50 -2.66 9.55
CA GLU A 49 3.83 -2.39 8.15
C GLU A 49 4.43 -3.63 7.47
N PHE A 50 4.10 -3.80 6.18
CA PHE A 50 4.54 -4.90 5.34
C PHE A 50 5.37 -4.40 4.15
N VAL A 51 6.60 -4.87 4.01
CA VAL A 51 7.43 -4.65 2.81
C VAL A 51 7.41 -5.93 1.97
N ILE A 52 6.74 -5.88 0.83
CA ILE A 52 6.54 -7.04 -0.05
C ILE A 52 7.54 -6.96 -1.19
N VAL A 53 8.43 -7.94 -1.29
CA VAL A 53 9.38 -8.06 -2.40
C VAL A 53 8.85 -9.04 -3.43
N THR A 54 8.72 -8.59 -4.67
CA THR A 54 8.20 -9.42 -5.75
C THR A 54 8.85 -9.10 -7.09
N ASN A 55 8.66 -9.96 -8.08
CA ASN A 55 9.09 -9.69 -9.45
C ASN A 55 8.18 -8.63 -10.10
N GLN A 56 8.72 -7.82 -11.01
CA GLN A 56 7.94 -6.82 -11.75
C GLN A 56 6.72 -7.40 -12.46
N GLU A 57 6.82 -8.62 -12.98
CA GLU A 57 5.72 -9.34 -13.62
C GLU A 57 4.53 -9.60 -12.66
N TYR A 58 4.75 -9.54 -11.33
CA TYR A 58 3.76 -9.88 -10.31
C TYR A 58 3.24 -8.66 -9.52
N GLN A 59 3.75 -7.47 -9.80
CA GLN A 59 3.39 -6.26 -9.06
C GLN A 59 1.87 -6.06 -8.99
N GLU A 60 1.18 -6.13 -10.13
CA GLU A 60 -0.27 -5.89 -10.19
C GLU A 60 -1.09 -6.99 -9.47
N ILE A 61 -0.56 -8.22 -9.40
CA ILE A 61 -1.21 -9.31 -8.67
C ILE A 61 -1.11 -9.05 -7.17
N VAL A 62 0.07 -8.63 -6.69
CA VAL A 62 0.28 -8.22 -5.30
C VAL A 62 -0.64 -7.04 -4.97
N GLU A 63 -0.64 -5.99 -5.78
CA GLU A 63 -1.53 -4.83 -5.58
C GLU A 63 -3.01 -5.25 -5.53
N GLY A 64 -3.47 -6.04 -6.50
CA GLY A 64 -4.85 -6.53 -6.56
C GLY A 64 -5.27 -7.39 -5.37
N GLN A 65 -4.36 -8.22 -4.83
CA GLN A 65 -4.64 -9.02 -3.63
C GLN A 65 -4.51 -8.22 -2.33
N MET A 66 -3.66 -7.19 -2.30
CA MET A 66 -3.54 -6.28 -1.17
C MET A 66 -4.72 -5.32 -1.06
N ASN A 67 -5.37 -4.95 -2.17
CA ASN A 67 -6.57 -4.09 -2.19
C ASN A 67 -7.74 -4.65 -1.36
N GLN A 68 -7.77 -5.95 -1.06
CA GLN A 68 -8.78 -6.55 -0.20
C GLN A 68 -8.59 -6.19 1.28
N PHE A 69 -7.38 -5.75 1.66
CA PHE A 69 -7.07 -5.38 3.03
C PHE A 69 -7.15 -3.86 3.22
N GLN A 70 -8.13 -3.41 3.98
CA GLN A 70 -8.27 -1.99 4.35
C GLN A 70 -7.42 -1.67 5.58
N GLY A 71 -6.79 -0.49 5.62
CA GLY A 71 -6.06 0.01 6.78
C GLY A 71 -4.63 -0.53 6.97
N ILE A 72 -4.18 -1.48 6.14
CA ILE A 72 -2.82 -2.04 6.24
C ILE A 72 -1.80 -1.12 5.57
N SER A 73 -0.72 -0.78 6.30
CA SER A 73 0.46 -0.11 5.71
C SER A 73 1.31 -1.13 4.96
N TYR A 74 1.53 -0.94 3.67
CA TYR A 74 2.45 -1.79 2.91
C TYR A 74 3.22 -1.02 1.84
N GLN A 75 4.38 -1.55 1.49
CA GLN A 75 5.22 -1.09 0.38
C GLN A 75 5.54 -2.28 -0.52
N ILE A 76 5.57 -2.06 -1.84
CA ILE A 76 5.97 -3.10 -2.80
C ILE A 76 7.34 -2.73 -3.37
N ILE A 77 8.28 -3.65 -3.23
CA ILE A 77 9.61 -3.55 -3.82
C ILE A 77 9.67 -4.53 -4.98
N VAL A 78 9.94 -3.96 -6.15
CA VAL A 78 9.97 -4.70 -7.41
C VAL A 78 11.40 -5.09 -7.77
N GLU A 79 11.57 -6.35 -8.19
CA GLU A 79 12.80 -6.88 -8.77
C GLU A 79 12.59 -7.16 -10.27
N THR A 80 13.54 -6.71 -11.10
CA THR A 80 13.56 -7.01 -12.54
C THR A 80 14.27 -8.33 -12.84
N GLU A 81 15.14 -8.78 -11.93
CA GLU A 81 15.91 -10.02 -12.06
C GLU A 81 15.87 -10.83 -10.75
N ALA A 82 15.81 -12.15 -10.84
CA ALA A 82 15.77 -13.04 -9.68
C ALA A 82 17.17 -13.29 -9.10
N LEU A 83 17.70 -12.33 -8.34
CA LEU A 83 19.03 -12.37 -7.71
C LEU A 83 19.10 -13.21 -6.42
N GLY A 84 17.99 -13.82 -6.00
CA GLY A 84 17.91 -14.67 -4.80
C GLY A 84 17.40 -13.91 -3.57
N THR A 85 17.25 -14.60 -2.44
CA THR A 85 16.55 -14.04 -1.27
C THR A 85 17.40 -13.04 -0.48
N ALA A 86 18.73 -13.11 -0.51
CA ALA A 86 19.55 -12.18 0.27
C ALA A 86 19.54 -10.74 -0.30
N PRO A 87 19.71 -10.52 -1.62
CA PRO A 87 19.58 -9.18 -2.19
C PRO A 87 18.16 -8.61 -2.05
N ALA A 88 17.14 -9.46 -2.20
CA ALA A 88 15.73 -9.09 -2.00
C ALA A 88 15.49 -8.58 -0.57
N VAL A 89 15.98 -9.32 0.44
CA VAL A 89 15.87 -8.93 1.84
C VAL A 89 16.66 -7.65 2.14
N LEU A 90 17.87 -7.48 1.61
CA LEU A 90 18.64 -6.24 1.81
C LEU A 90 17.93 -5.02 1.20
N LYS A 91 17.35 -5.17 0.00
CA LYS A 91 16.57 -4.12 -0.63
C LYS A 91 15.35 -3.75 0.22
N ALA A 92 14.66 -4.74 0.77
CA ALA A 92 13.54 -4.51 1.69
C ALA A 92 13.92 -3.94 3.05
N SER A 93 15.03 -4.38 3.62
CA SER A 93 15.49 -3.83 4.90
C SER A 93 15.88 -2.36 4.76
N SER A 94 16.45 -1.95 3.61
CA SER A 94 16.93 -0.58 3.36
C SER A 94 15.87 0.52 3.41
N VAL A 95 14.59 0.19 3.21
CA VAL A 95 13.48 1.17 3.30
C VAL A 95 12.93 1.29 4.73
N LEU A 96 13.43 0.46 5.65
CA LEU A 96 13.04 0.43 7.06
C LEU A 96 14.15 1.04 7.94
N SER A 97 13.78 1.61 9.08
CA SER A 97 14.74 2.16 10.05
C SER A 97 15.59 1.04 10.67
N LYS A 98 16.85 1.35 11.03
CA LYS A 98 17.79 0.37 11.59
C LYS A 98 17.39 -0.10 13.00
N GLU A 99 16.60 0.70 13.70
CA GLU A 99 16.13 0.44 15.05
C GLU A 99 14.96 -0.56 15.09
N GLU A 100 14.31 -0.80 13.95
CA GLU A 100 13.13 -1.66 13.85
C GLU A 100 13.47 -3.16 13.97
N MET A 101 12.48 -3.92 14.45
CA MET A 101 12.49 -5.38 14.38
C MET A 101 11.81 -5.83 13.09
N VAL A 102 12.44 -6.74 12.35
CA VAL A 102 11.95 -7.24 11.06
C VAL A 102 11.68 -8.74 11.10
N LEU A 103 10.45 -9.12 10.76
CA LEU A 103 10.02 -10.49 10.55
C LEU A 103 10.04 -10.81 9.05
N ILE A 104 11.00 -11.62 8.62
CA ILE A 104 11.17 -12.05 7.23
C ILE A 104 10.42 -13.36 7.01
N MET A 105 9.57 -13.42 5.98
CA MET A 105 8.72 -14.58 5.71
C MET A 105 8.57 -14.85 4.20
N PRO A 106 8.60 -16.12 3.78
CA PRO A 106 8.11 -16.54 2.47
C PRO A 106 6.58 -16.39 2.36
N ALA A 107 6.09 -16.07 1.17
CA ALA A 107 4.65 -15.86 0.89
C ALA A 107 3.85 -17.17 0.67
N ASP A 108 4.50 -18.33 0.72
CA ASP A 108 4.01 -19.64 0.29
C ASP A 108 3.96 -20.68 1.43
N LEU A 109 3.90 -20.19 2.68
CA LEU A 109 3.87 -21.02 3.89
C LEU A 109 2.45 -21.21 4.44
N VAL A 110 2.06 -22.47 4.63
CA VAL A 110 0.88 -22.84 5.40
C VAL A 110 1.30 -23.09 6.85
N LEU A 111 0.61 -22.44 7.79
CA LEU A 111 0.72 -22.67 9.22
C LEU A 111 -0.68 -22.94 9.79
N ILE A 112 -0.90 -24.10 10.40
CA ILE A 112 -2.18 -24.50 11.00
C ILE A 112 -1.95 -24.95 12.43
N GLY A 113 -2.71 -24.37 13.37
CA GLY A 113 -2.65 -24.69 14.80
C GLY A 113 -2.46 -23.44 15.67
N GLU A 114 -2.31 -23.67 16.97
CA GLU A 114 -2.08 -22.62 17.98
C GLU A 114 -0.57 -22.46 18.28
N GLY A 115 -0.20 -21.39 18.98
CA GLY A 115 1.17 -21.18 19.48
C GLY A 115 2.07 -20.30 18.60
N TYR A 116 1.62 -19.88 17.41
CA TYR A 116 2.37 -18.95 16.57
C TYR A 116 2.66 -17.62 17.27
N SER A 117 1.67 -17.07 17.98
CA SER A 117 1.80 -15.80 18.73
C SER A 117 2.82 -15.91 19.86
N ASP A 118 2.80 -17.01 20.62
CA ASP A 118 3.76 -17.25 21.70
C ASP A 118 5.19 -17.41 21.15
N ALA A 119 5.34 -18.11 20.02
CA ALA A 119 6.61 -18.26 19.35
C ALA A 119 7.17 -16.90 18.88
N LEU A 120 6.32 -16.02 18.32
CA LEU A 120 6.73 -14.66 17.94
C LEU A 120 7.14 -13.82 19.16
N TYR A 121 6.42 -13.92 20.28
CA TYR A 121 6.76 -13.20 21.49
C TYR A 121 8.13 -13.64 22.05
N GLN A 122 8.37 -14.95 22.15
CA GLN A 122 9.66 -15.48 22.59
C GLN A 122 10.78 -15.11 21.62
N ALA A 123 10.51 -15.17 20.32
CA ALA A 123 11.48 -14.78 19.31
C ALA A 123 11.85 -13.30 19.42
N LYS A 124 10.87 -12.43 19.69
CA LYS A 124 11.13 -11.00 19.88
C LYS A 124 12.09 -10.74 21.04
N VAL A 125 11.91 -11.41 22.18
CA VAL A 125 12.79 -11.29 23.35
C VAL A 125 14.24 -11.67 23.01
N LEU A 126 14.45 -12.74 22.24
CA LEU A 126 15.80 -13.15 21.82
C LEU A 126 16.38 -12.20 20.77
N ALA A 127 15.56 -11.72 19.84
CA ALA A 127 15.99 -10.83 18.79
C ALA A 127 16.40 -9.44 19.34
N GLU A 128 15.73 -8.96 20.41
CA GLU A 128 16.15 -7.78 21.19
C GLU A 128 17.53 -7.96 21.87
N GLN A 129 18.01 -9.19 22.03
CA GLN A 129 19.35 -9.53 22.54
C GLN A 129 20.39 -9.67 21.41
N GLY A 130 20.09 -9.17 20.20
CA GLY A 130 21.00 -9.22 19.06
C GLY A 130 21.14 -10.60 18.44
N GLN A 131 20.07 -11.41 18.45
CA GLN A 131 20.05 -12.72 17.80
C GLN A 131 19.28 -12.66 16.47
N TYR A 132 19.72 -13.44 15.48
CA TYR A 132 18.88 -13.86 14.36
C TYR A 132 18.06 -15.06 14.82
N VAL A 133 16.77 -14.86 15.00
CA VAL A 133 15.88 -15.90 15.54
C VAL A 133 15.17 -16.62 14.42
N LEU A 134 15.52 -17.89 14.25
CA LEU A 134 14.90 -18.83 13.32
C LEU A 134 13.67 -19.48 13.96
N PHE A 135 12.75 -19.92 13.10
CA PHE A 135 11.63 -20.74 13.55
C PHE A 135 11.83 -22.16 13.03
N GLY A 136 11.95 -23.12 13.95
CA GLY A 136 12.29 -24.50 13.64
C GLY A 136 11.09 -25.43 13.71
N VAL A 137 10.89 -26.28 12.72
CA VAL A 137 9.79 -27.25 12.66
C VAL A 137 10.33 -28.65 12.90
N ARG A 138 9.59 -29.52 13.61
CA ARG A 138 10.02 -30.90 13.81
C ARG A 138 10.13 -31.64 12.48
N ALA A 139 11.27 -32.28 12.23
CA ALA A 139 11.43 -33.13 11.05
C ALA A 139 10.58 -34.41 11.17
N ASP A 140 9.84 -34.74 10.12
CA ASP A 140 9.02 -35.97 10.04
C ASP A 140 9.55 -36.99 9.01
N ALA A 141 10.53 -36.59 8.21
CA ALA A 141 11.22 -37.44 7.24
C ALA A 141 12.65 -36.90 6.96
N PRO A 142 13.56 -37.68 6.36
CA PRO A 142 14.88 -37.20 5.94
C PRO A 142 14.81 -36.44 4.59
N LYS A 143 14.13 -35.30 4.54
CA LYS A 143 13.97 -34.49 3.32
C LYS A 143 15.26 -33.76 2.97
N THR A 144 15.63 -33.73 1.69
CA THR A 144 16.81 -33.00 1.19
C THR A 144 16.50 -31.57 0.72
N GLY A 145 15.21 -31.23 0.60
CA GLY A 145 14.76 -29.93 0.11
C GLY A 145 14.78 -28.79 1.14
N TYR A 146 14.99 -29.10 2.42
CA TYR A 146 14.92 -28.14 3.53
C TYR A 146 16.28 -27.93 4.20
N GLY A 147 16.45 -26.77 4.83
CA GLY A 147 17.56 -26.50 5.75
C GLY A 147 17.33 -27.21 7.09
N TYR A 148 18.42 -27.61 7.75
CA TYR A 148 18.41 -28.28 9.05
C TYR A 148 19.08 -27.38 10.09
N ILE A 149 18.44 -27.28 11.25
CA ILE A 149 18.87 -26.49 12.40
C ILE A 149 19.22 -27.47 13.52
N ARG A 150 20.49 -27.49 13.94
CA ARG A 150 20.93 -28.24 15.11
C ARG A 150 20.99 -27.32 16.32
N HIS A 151 20.28 -27.65 17.40
CA HIS A 151 20.10 -26.71 18.50
C HIS A 151 20.33 -27.30 19.89
N GLN A 152 20.65 -26.44 20.86
CA GLN A 152 20.71 -26.76 22.29
C GLN A 152 19.95 -25.69 23.06
N GLY A 153 18.75 -26.05 23.55
CA GLY A 153 17.78 -25.04 23.99
C GLY A 153 17.43 -24.13 22.80
N ASN A 154 17.55 -22.82 23.00
CA ASN A 154 17.31 -21.83 21.94
C ASN A 154 18.56 -21.53 21.10
N HIS A 155 19.75 -21.99 21.49
CA HIS A 155 20.98 -21.70 20.74
C HIS A 155 21.13 -22.63 19.54
N VAL A 156 21.44 -22.08 18.37
CA VAL A 156 21.72 -22.87 17.16
C VAL A 156 23.22 -23.17 17.10
N SER A 157 23.57 -24.44 17.29
CA SER A 157 24.95 -24.91 17.20
C SER A 157 25.45 -25.03 15.76
N ARG A 158 24.54 -25.29 14.81
CA ARG A 158 24.86 -25.41 13.39
C ARG A 158 23.62 -25.28 12.51
N PHE A 159 23.74 -24.51 11.43
CA PHE A 159 22.80 -24.52 10.31
C PHE A 159 23.37 -25.32 9.12
N ILE A 160 22.53 -26.07 8.41
CA ILE A 160 22.93 -26.90 7.26
C ILE A 160 21.89 -26.74 6.15
N GLU A 161 22.23 -26.05 5.05
CA GLU A 161 21.30 -25.86 3.94
C GLU A 161 21.24 -27.08 3.01
N LYS A 162 20.04 -27.64 2.78
CA LYS A 162 19.74 -28.69 1.79
C LYS A 162 20.78 -29.84 1.77
N PRO A 163 20.84 -30.68 2.82
CA PRO A 163 21.86 -31.73 2.94
C PRO A 163 21.71 -32.82 1.88
N SER A 164 22.78 -33.59 1.66
CA SER A 164 22.73 -34.81 0.84
C SER A 164 21.78 -35.83 1.46
N LYS A 165 21.24 -36.76 0.65
CA LYS A 165 20.31 -37.81 1.12
C LYS A 165 20.88 -38.61 2.31
N ALA A 166 22.17 -38.95 2.27
CA ALA A 166 22.85 -39.67 3.34
C ALA A 166 22.94 -38.84 4.63
N LEU A 167 23.26 -37.55 4.51
CA LEU A 167 23.33 -36.65 5.66
C LEU A 167 21.94 -36.37 6.25
N ALA A 168 20.92 -36.17 5.42
CA ALA A 168 19.53 -36.01 5.87
C ALA A 168 19.06 -37.23 6.68
N GLN A 169 19.38 -38.45 6.22
CA GLN A 169 19.07 -39.69 6.95
C GLN A 169 19.79 -39.76 8.31
N GLN A 170 21.05 -39.32 8.37
CA GLN A 170 21.81 -39.29 9.62
C GLN A 170 21.28 -38.25 10.62
N LEU A 171 20.91 -37.07 10.14
CA LEU A 171 20.40 -35.98 10.98
C LEU A 171 18.99 -36.28 11.51
N PHE A 172 18.14 -36.92 10.71
CA PHE A 172 16.74 -37.20 11.06
C PHE A 172 16.55 -38.00 12.36
N TYR A 173 17.49 -38.87 12.72
CA TYR A 173 17.41 -39.67 13.95
C TYR A 173 17.89 -38.94 15.21
N GLN A 174 18.25 -37.67 15.12
CA GLN A 174 18.77 -36.88 16.24
C GLN A 174 17.65 -36.00 16.81
N ASP A 175 17.49 -35.99 18.14
CA ASP A 175 16.43 -35.24 18.82
C ASP A 175 16.68 -33.72 18.85
N ASP A 176 17.90 -33.28 18.53
CA ASP A 176 18.35 -31.88 18.52
C ASP A 176 18.24 -31.23 17.14
N ILE A 177 17.44 -31.81 16.24
CA ILE A 177 17.31 -31.39 14.84
C ILE A 177 15.90 -30.88 14.53
N LEU A 178 15.85 -29.70 13.93
CA LEU A 178 14.66 -29.06 13.37
C LEU A 178 14.88 -28.74 11.90
N TRP A 179 13.81 -28.61 11.13
CA TRP A 179 13.81 -27.99 9.82
C TRP A 179 13.71 -26.47 9.92
N ASN A 180 14.41 -25.78 9.03
CA ASN A 180 14.23 -24.35 8.82
C ASN A 180 12.86 -24.08 8.18
N SER A 181 12.01 -23.30 8.85
CA SER A 181 10.72 -22.88 8.29
C SER A 181 10.84 -21.82 7.18
N GLY A 182 12.01 -21.17 7.05
CA GLY A 182 12.22 -20.02 6.18
C GLY A 182 11.87 -18.68 6.83
N MET A 183 11.38 -18.67 8.06
CA MET A 183 11.07 -17.46 8.81
C MET A 183 12.23 -17.02 9.70
N ILE A 184 12.47 -15.70 9.76
CA ILE A 184 13.55 -15.09 10.54
C ILE A 184 13.03 -13.83 11.22
N LEU A 185 13.31 -13.65 12.52
CA LEU A 185 13.09 -12.39 13.24
C LEU A 185 14.42 -11.84 13.74
N CYS A 186 14.73 -10.59 13.43
CA CYS A 186 15.96 -9.93 13.86
C CYS A 186 15.82 -8.41 13.95
N ASN A 187 16.84 -7.75 14.51
CA ASN A 187 17.01 -6.31 14.39
C ASN A 187 17.44 -5.93 12.96
N ASN A 188 16.83 -4.89 12.41
CA ASN A 188 17.03 -4.47 11.03
C ASN A 188 18.43 -3.90 10.76
N GLY A 189 18.99 -3.15 11.71
CA GLY A 189 20.34 -2.57 11.60
C GLY A 189 21.42 -3.65 11.47
N MET A 190 21.35 -4.68 12.33
CA MET A 190 22.25 -5.83 12.28
C MET A 190 22.13 -6.60 10.95
N LEU A 191 20.89 -6.80 10.48
CA LEU A 191 20.62 -7.46 9.20
C LEU A 191 21.21 -6.69 8.01
N GLN A 192 21.05 -5.36 7.98
CA GLN A 192 21.59 -4.53 6.91
C GLN A 192 23.12 -4.62 6.87
N GLU A 193 23.79 -4.42 8.01
CA GLU A 193 25.25 -4.43 8.10
C GLU A 193 25.85 -5.75 7.60
N GLU A 194 25.34 -6.88 8.08
CA GLU A 194 25.85 -8.21 7.74
C GLU A 194 25.62 -8.57 6.25
N LEU A 195 24.45 -8.22 5.69
CA LEU A 195 24.13 -8.49 4.29
C LEU A 195 24.87 -7.54 3.34
N GLU A 196 25.03 -6.27 3.69
CA GLU A 196 25.83 -5.30 2.91
C GLU A 196 27.28 -5.78 2.81
N ASP A 197 27.88 -6.18 3.93
CA ASP A 197 29.25 -6.69 3.97
C ASP A 197 29.41 -7.97 3.14
N THR A 198 28.50 -8.93 3.32
CA THR A 198 28.53 -10.20 2.59
C THR A 198 28.40 -10.00 1.08
N LEU A 199 27.45 -9.16 0.65
CA LEU A 199 27.21 -8.89 -0.77
C LEU A 199 28.34 -8.06 -1.39
N ARG A 200 28.91 -7.10 -0.65
CA ARG A 200 30.09 -6.33 -1.08
C ARG A 200 31.30 -7.22 -1.32
N ILE A 201 31.67 -8.07 -0.35
CA ILE A 201 32.80 -9.00 -0.46
C ILE A 201 32.62 -9.94 -1.65
N ARG A 202 31.39 -10.42 -1.86
CA ARG A 202 31.06 -11.30 -2.98
C ARG A 202 31.18 -10.58 -4.32
N GLN A 203 30.73 -9.34 -4.40
CA GLN A 203 30.87 -8.51 -5.60
C GLN A 203 32.35 -8.31 -5.95
N GLU A 204 33.17 -7.90 -4.97
CA GLU A 204 34.61 -7.71 -5.19
C GLU A 204 35.31 -8.98 -5.68
N LYS A 205 34.91 -10.15 -5.16
CA LYS A 205 35.43 -11.43 -5.63
C LYS A 205 35.01 -11.73 -7.07
N TYR A 206 33.75 -11.48 -7.40
CA TYR A 206 33.23 -11.70 -8.75
C TYR A 206 33.94 -10.80 -9.78
N GLU A 207 34.14 -9.53 -9.45
CA GLU A 207 34.85 -8.54 -10.29
C GLU A 207 36.34 -8.90 -10.49
N LYS A 208 37.00 -9.51 -9.48
CA LYS A 208 38.38 -10.01 -9.62
C LYS A 208 38.49 -11.27 -10.48
N GLU A 209 37.46 -12.11 -10.49
CA GLU A 209 37.44 -13.38 -11.23
C GLU A 209 36.97 -13.21 -12.69
N HIS A 210 36.23 -12.14 -13.00
CA HIS A 210 35.71 -11.85 -14.33
C HIS A 210 36.17 -10.46 -14.78
N GLU A 211 37.15 -10.38 -15.69
CA GLU A 211 37.46 -9.15 -16.45
C GLU A 211 36.26 -8.79 -17.33
N SER A 212 35.27 -8.11 -16.76
CA SER A 212 34.04 -7.77 -17.49
C SER A 212 34.05 -6.30 -17.91
N PRO A 213 34.03 -5.99 -19.22
CA PRO A 213 33.74 -4.67 -19.73
C PRO A 213 32.23 -4.39 -19.60
N SER A 214 31.87 -3.16 -19.23
CA SER A 214 30.51 -2.62 -18.99
C SER A 214 29.94 -2.88 -17.58
N GLY A 215 29.66 -1.77 -16.88
CA GLY A 215 29.26 -1.69 -15.46
C GLY A 215 27.88 -2.25 -15.12
N VAL A 216 27.66 -3.55 -15.37
CA VAL A 216 26.52 -4.30 -14.83
C VAL A 216 26.97 -4.98 -13.54
N HIS A 217 26.54 -4.45 -12.40
CA HIS A 217 26.79 -5.01 -11.07
C HIS A 217 26.14 -6.40 -10.94
N LYS A 218 26.91 -7.48 -11.05
CA LYS A 218 26.43 -8.84 -10.82
C LYS A 218 27.04 -9.43 -9.54
N THR A 219 26.31 -9.33 -8.44
CA THR A 219 26.62 -10.01 -7.16
C THR A 219 26.41 -11.53 -7.24
N GLY A 220 25.73 -12.01 -8.30
CA GLY A 220 25.38 -13.41 -8.51
C GLY A 220 24.23 -13.88 -7.60
N ARG A 221 23.45 -14.87 -8.05
CA ARG A 221 22.29 -15.36 -7.30
C ARG A 221 22.70 -15.95 -5.94
N ILE A 222 22.16 -15.42 -4.84
CA ILE A 222 22.46 -15.89 -3.48
C ILE A 222 21.24 -15.85 -2.56
N HIS A 223 21.08 -16.91 -1.77
CA HIS A 223 19.99 -17.07 -0.82
C HIS A 223 20.44 -16.69 0.60
N ILE A 224 19.51 -16.18 1.41
CA ILE A 224 19.79 -15.70 2.77
C ILE A 224 20.36 -16.80 3.68
N GLU A 225 19.98 -18.06 3.46
CA GLU A 225 20.52 -19.20 4.19
C GLU A 225 22.05 -19.29 4.04
N LYS A 226 22.57 -19.06 2.82
CA LYS A 226 24.02 -19.08 2.55
C LYS A 226 24.71 -17.76 2.86
N ALA A 227 24.01 -16.65 2.73
CA ALA A 227 24.57 -15.33 2.95
C ALA A 227 24.68 -14.98 4.45
N LEU A 228 23.83 -15.59 5.28
CA LEU A 228 23.66 -15.20 6.68
C LEU A 228 23.66 -16.41 7.61
N LEU A 229 22.81 -17.41 7.36
CA LEU A 229 22.55 -18.46 8.35
C LEU A 229 23.67 -19.50 8.45
N GLU A 230 24.40 -19.79 7.37
CA GLU A 230 25.54 -20.71 7.43
C GLU A 230 26.80 -20.08 8.05
N THR A 231 26.85 -18.75 8.14
CA THR A 231 28.07 -18.00 8.52
C THR A 231 27.95 -17.27 9.86
N SER A 232 26.74 -16.99 10.35
CA SER A 232 26.53 -16.23 11.58
C SER A 232 26.72 -17.08 12.85
N ASP A 233 27.38 -16.49 13.86
CA ASP A 233 27.51 -17.05 15.21
C ASP A 233 26.37 -16.61 16.16
N HIS A 234 25.46 -15.75 15.70
CA HIS A 234 24.39 -15.13 16.51
C HIS A 234 23.01 -15.71 16.20
N LEU A 235 22.94 -17.02 16.10
CA LEU A 235 21.72 -17.73 15.72
C LEU A 235 21.01 -18.33 16.94
N SER A 236 19.71 -18.04 17.02
CA SER A 236 18.79 -18.68 17.95
C SER A 236 17.63 -19.32 17.20
N VAL A 237 16.95 -20.29 17.82
CA VAL A 237 15.77 -20.95 17.26
C VAL A 237 14.64 -21.03 18.28
N ILE A 238 13.42 -20.78 17.82
CA ILE A 238 12.19 -21.09 18.54
C ILE A 238 11.49 -22.27 17.82
N PRO A 239 11.27 -23.41 18.49
CA PRO A 239 10.51 -24.51 17.91
C PRO A 239 9.04 -24.13 17.70
N LEU A 240 8.50 -24.41 16.51
CA LEU A 240 7.09 -24.27 16.17
C LEU A 240 6.37 -25.61 16.38
N PHE A 241 5.44 -25.64 17.34
CA PHE A 241 4.60 -26.81 17.62
C PHE A 241 3.27 -26.73 16.88
N MET A 242 3.33 -26.59 15.56
CA MET A 242 2.15 -26.48 14.71
C MET A 242 2.39 -27.15 13.36
N GLN A 243 1.33 -27.38 12.60
CA GLN A 243 1.47 -27.88 11.24
C GLN A 243 2.08 -26.77 10.37
N TRP A 244 3.20 -27.08 9.74
CA TRP A 244 3.89 -26.19 8.81
C TRP A 244 4.10 -26.93 7.48
N GLN A 245 3.88 -26.21 6.38
CA GLN A 245 4.16 -26.72 5.05
C GLN A 245 4.58 -25.60 4.10
N ASP A 246 5.78 -25.74 3.52
CA ASP A 246 6.17 -25.04 2.28
C ASP A 246 5.49 -25.73 1.09
N VAL A 247 4.57 -25.01 0.43
CA VAL A 247 3.82 -25.52 -0.72
C VAL A 247 4.67 -25.34 -1.98
N SER A 248 5.23 -26.43 -2.48
CA SER A 248 6.23 -26.40 -3.57
C SER A 248 6.03 -27.42 -4.68
N ASN A 249 5.17 -28.42 -4.48
CA ASN A 249 4.84 -29.50 -5.42
C ASN A 249 3.51 -30.19 -5.03
N PHE A 250 3.03 -31.17 -5.80
CA PHE A 250 1.73 -31.78 -5.52
C PHE A 250 1.71 -32.59 -4.23
N HIS A 251 2.82 -33.20 -3.82
CA HIS A 251 2.89 -33.85 -2.50
C HIS A 251 2.68 -32.88 -1.33
N SER A 252 3.32 -31.70 -1.38
CA SER A 252 3.14 -30.66 -0.35
C SER A 252 1.79 -29.97 -0.45
N TYR A 253 1.19 -29.91 -1.64
CA TYR A 253 -0.19 -29.45 -1.81
C TYR A 253 -1.19 -30.46 -1.22
N GLU A 254 -1.01 -31.75 -1.50
CA GLU A 254 -1.84 -32.84 -0.98
C GLU A 254 -1.86 -32.83 0.56
N SER A 255 -0.71 -32.60 1.21
CA SER A 255 -0.63 -32.64 2.68
C SER A 255 -1.42 -31.54 3.40
N VAL A 256 -1.76 -30.44 2.72
CA VAL A 256 -2.53 -29.31 3.28
C VAL A 256 -3.94 -29.19 2.72
N SER A 257 -4.27 -29.93 1.67
CA SER A 257 -5.61 -29.92 1.04
C SER A 257 -6.52 -31.06 1.52
N VAL A 258 -6.06 -31.88 2.47
CA VAL A 258 -6.77 -33.06 2.97
C VAL A 258 -8.10 -32.68 3.61
N GLY A 259 -9.20 -33.22 3.07
CA GLY A 259 -10.57 -32.96 3.54
C GLY A 259 -11.37 -32.01 2.67
N THR A 260 -10.77 -31.43 1.62
CA THR A 260 -11.55 -30.78 0.55
C THR A 260 -12.12 -31.87 -0.36
N GLU A 261 -13.37 -32.28 -0.15
CA GLU A 261 -14.09 -33.06 -1.16
C GLU A 261 -14.12 -32.24 -2.45
N HIS A 262 -13.27 -32.59 -3.42
CA HIS A 262 -13.28 -31.98 -4.73
C HIS A 262 -14.63 -32.29 -5.38
N LYS A 263 -15.50 -31.27 -5.43
CA LYS A 263 -16.81 -31.32 -6.10
C LYS A 263 -16.61 -31.90 -7.51
N ASN A 264 -17.58 -32.69 -7.95
CA ASN A 264 -17.56 -33.35 -9.27
C ASN A 264 -16.37 -34.32 -9.47
N THR A 265 -16.09 -35.17 -8.48
CA THR A 265 -15.12 -36.28 -8.62
C THR A 265 -15.75 -37.60 -8.19
N ILE A 266 -15.63 -38.64 -9.03
CA ILE A 266 -16.04 -40.01 -8.72
C ILE A 266 -14.83 -40.92 -8.87
N LEU A 267 -14.44 -41.59 -7.80
CA LEU A 267 -13.34 -42.57 -7.81
C LEU A 267 -13.87 -43.94 -7.43
N ARG A 268 -13.51 -44.94 -8.24
CA ARG A 268 -13.83 -46.34 -8.02
C ARG A 268 -12.57 -47.19 -8.08
N ASP A 269 -12.33 -47.99 -7.06
CA ASP A 269 -11.20 -48.93 -7.01
C ASP A 269 -9.81 -48.27 -7.22
N CYS A 270 -9.68 -46.96 -7.01
CA CYS A 270 -8.40 -46.24 -7.13
C CYS A 270 -7.57 -46.33 -5.85
N LYS A 271 -6.25 -46.43 -5.99
CA LYS A 271 -5.27 -46.54 -4.90
C LYS A 271 -4.22 -45.45 -5.02
N ASN A 272 -3.84 -44.86 -3.88
CA ASN A 272 -2.86 -43.75 -3.79
C ASN A 272 -3.01 -42.70 -4.91
N THR A 273 -4.25 -42.40 -5.31
CA THR A 273 -4.54 -41.50 -6.42
C THR A 273 -5.17 -40.23 -5.87
N THR A 274 -4.59 -39.10 -6.25
CA THR A 274 -5.01 -37.78 -5.79
C THR A 274 -5.57 -37.03 -6.96
N VAL A 275 -6.85 -36.66 -6.86
CA VAL A 275 -7.52 -35.85 -7.88
C VAL A 275 -7.73 -34.45 -7.34
N ILE A 276 -7.15 -33.46 -8.00
CA ILE A 276 -7.34 -32.05 -7.70
C ILE A 276 -8.20 -31.46 -8.81
N ASN A 277 -9.51 -31.36 -8.57
CA ASN A 277 -10.44 -30.71 -9.51
C ASN A 277 -10.68 -29.26 -9.09
N ARG A 278 -10.25 -28.29 -9.90
CA ARG A 278 -10.41 -26.85 -9.65
C ARG A 278 -11.57 -26.21 -10.44
N THR A 279 -12.33 -27.01 -11.18
CA THR A 279 -13.47 -26.54 -11.96
C THR A 279 -14.76 -27.26 -11.53
N ASP A 280 -15.82 -26.48 -11.38
CA ASP A 280 -17.17 -27.00 -11.16
C ASP A 280 -17.88 -27.38 -12.48
N ARG A 281 -17.24 -27.16 -13.64
CA ARG A 281 -17.83 -27.42 -14.97
C ARG A 281 -17.60 -28.83 -15.47
N GLN A 282 -16.65 -29.55 -14.88
CA GLN A 282 -16.23 -30.87 -15.35
C GLN A 282 -16.31 -31.91 -14.23
N LEU A 283 -16.77 -33.11 -14.60
CA LEU A 283 -16.79 -34.29 -13.75
C LEU A 283 -15.58 -35.17 -14.08
N ILE A 284 -14.77 -35.51 -13.07
CA ILE A 284 -13.68 -36.47 -13.20
C ILE A 284 -14.15 -37.83 -12.71
N VAL A 285 -14.06 -38.86 -13.55
CA VAL A 285 -14.39 -40.25 -13.19
C VAL A 285 -13.13 -41.10 -13.32
N GLY A 286 -12.57 -41.52 -12.19
CA GLY A 286 -11.44 -42.44 -12.11
C GLY A 286 -11.90 -43.85 -11.76
N ASN A 287 -11.39 -44.86 -12.47
CA ASN A 287 -11.65 -46.26 -12.17
C ASN A 287 -10.35 -47.06 -12.27
N ASP A 288 -9.99 -47.79 -11.21
CA ASP A 288 -8.82 -48.69 -11.15
C ASP A 288 -7.49 -47.96 -11.51
N LEU A 289 -7.31 -46.76 -10.95
CA LEU A 289 -6.09 -45.97 -11.07
C LEU A 289 -5.17 -46.22 -9.86
N ASP A 290 -3.87 -46.28 -10.10
CA ASP A 290 -2.88 -46.52 -9.05
C ASP A 290 -1.71 -45.53 -9.13
N ASP A 291 -1.43 -44.87 -8.00
CA ASP A 291 -0.27 -44.01 -7.78
C ASP A 291 -0.17 -42.79 -8.72
N LEU A 292 -1.30 -42.07 -8.92
CA LEU A 292 -1.39 -40.93 -9.82
C LEU A 292 -1.72 -39.60 -9.12
N PHE A 293 -1.22 -38.51 -9.67
CA PHE A 293 -1.84 -37.20 -9.59
C PHE A 293 -2.69 -36.96 -10.84
N VAL A 294 -3.94 -36.51 -10.65
CA VAL A 294 -4.82 -36.00 -11.71
C VAL A 294 -5.22 -34.58 -11.32
N VAL A 295 -4.68 -33.59 -12.03
CA VAL A 295 -4.84 -32.17 -11.68
C VAL A 295 -5.55 -31.47 -12.82
N ASN A 296 -6.75 -30.95 -12.55
CA ASN A 296 -7.65 -30.38 -13.54
C ASN A 296 -7.94 -28.90 -13.25
N THR A 297 -7.69 -28.03 -14.22
CA THR A 297 -8.11 -26.63 -14.25
C THR A 297 -9.06 -26.37 -15.42
N GLU A 298 -9.58 -25.14 -15.55
CA GLU A 298 -10.52 -24.77 -16.62
C GLU A 298 -9.95 -25.00 -18.04
N ASP A 299 -8.64 -24.87 -18.20
CA ASP A 299 -7.93 -24.87 -19.49
C ASP A 299 -7.05 -26.11 -19.72
N ALA A 300 -6.62 -26.81 -18.67
CA ALA A 300 -5.59 -27.84 -18.77
C ALA A 300 -5.77 -28.97 -17.74
N ILE A 301 -5.34 -30.17 -18.14
CA ILE A 301 -5.30 -31.36 -17.29
C ILE A 301 -3.87 -31.90 -17.28
N TYR A 302 -3.35 -32.18 -16.09
CA TYR A 302 -2.09 -32.90 -15.92
C TYR A 302 -2.33 -34.22 -15.20
N ILE A 303 -1.84 -35.30 -15.80
CA ILE A 303 -1.92 -36.64 -15.26
C ILE A 303 -0.51 -37.18 -15.21
N THR A 304 -0.05 -37.56 -14.02
CA THR A 304 1.30 -38.08 -13.82
C THR A 304 1.32 -39.11 -12.72
N ARG A 305 2.32 -40.00 -12.73
CA ARG A 305 2.61 -40.82 -11.55
C ARG A 305 3.12 -39.91 -10.44
N LYS A 306 2.80 -40.23 -9.19
CA LYS A 306 3.27 -39.43 -8.04
C LYS A 306 4.80 -39.30 -8.05
N GLU A 307 5.53 -40.36 -8.36
CA GLU A 307 7.00 -40.35 -8.45
C GLU A 307 7.58 -39.46 -9.58
N SER A 308 6.81 -39.19 -10.64
CA SER A 308 7.25 -38.46 -11.84
C SER A 308 6.79 -36.99 -11.86
N GLU A 309 6.21 -36.47 -10.79
CA GLU A 309 5.67 -35.09 -10.76
C GLU A 309 6.71 -34.01 -11.10
N GLN A 310 8.00 -34.28 -10.85
CA GLN A 310 9.06 -33.28 -11.03
C GLN A 310 9.41 -33.04 -12.51
N ASP A 311 9.03 -33.98 -13.38
CA ASP A 311 9.34 -33.96 -14.81
C ASP A 311 8.56 -32.89 -15.58
N ILE A 312 7.56 -32.26 -14.95
CA ILE A 312 6.80 -31.17 -15.57
C ILE A 312 7.69 -30.01 -16.05
N LYS A 313 8.80 -29.74 -15.36
CA LYS A 313 9.75 -28.70 -15.79
C LYS A 313 10.40 -29.01 -17.14
N SER A 314 10.83 -30.26 -17.33
CA SER A 314 11.38 -30.70 -18.63
C SER A 314 10.30 -30.72 -19.71
N ILE A 315 9.08 -31.17 -19.37
CA ILE A 315 7.96 -31.19 -20.31
C ILE A 315 7.64 -29.78 -20.82
N ILE A 316 7.59 -28.78 -19.95
CA ILE A 316 7.35 -27.38 -20.33
C ILE A 316 8.48 -26.86 -21.24
N ALA A 317 9.74 -27.19 -20.91
CA ALA A 317 10.90 -26.73 -21.68
C ALA A 317 11.00 -27.35 -23.09
N GLU A 318 10.43 -28.54 -23.28
CA GLU A 318 10.44 -29.27 -24.55
C GLU A 318 9.16 -29.04 -25.39
N ALA A 319 8.15 -28.35 -24.83
CA ALA A 319 6.88 -28.13 -25.49
C ALA A 319 6.99 -27.14 -26.68
N PRO A 320 6.28 -27.38 -27.80
CA PRO A 320 6.22 -26.42 -28.90
C PRO A 320 5.62 -25.06 -28.49
N ASP A 321 6.13 -23.98 -29.07
CA ASP A 321 5.67 -22.60 -28.83
C ASP A 321 4.15 -22.41 -29.02
N THR A 322 3.51 -23.25 -29.85
CA THR A 322 2.05 -23.23 -30.04
C THR A 322 1.26 -23.48 -28.76
N TYR A 323 1.88 -24.07 -27.73
CA TYR A 323 1.26 -24.35 -26.42
C TYR A 323 1.72 -23.40 -25.32
N GLU A 324 2.59 -22.43 -25.62
CA GLU A 324 3.15 -21.48 -24.65
C GLU A 324 2.04 -20.85 -23.78
N ALA A 325 0.90 -20.53 -24.39
CA ALA A 325 -0.22 -19.91 -23.69
C ALA A 325 -0.73 -20.75 -22.51
N TYR A 326 -0.80 -22.08 -22.67
CA TYR A 326 -1.26 -22.99 -21.62
C TYR A 326 -0.22 -23.20 -20.50
N PHE A 327 1.06 -22.91 -20.73
CA PHE A 327 2.11 -23.04 -19.72
C PHE A 327 2.43 -21.73 -19.00
N ASN A 328 2.29 -20.61 -19.70
CA ASN A 328 2.68 -19.30 -19.19
C ASN A 328 1.51 -18.50 -18.61
N TYR A 329 0.28 -18.68 -19.12
CA TYR A 329 -0.84 -17.83 -18.74
C TYR A 329 -1.98 -18.60 -18.07
N SER A 330 -2.37 -18.13 -16.89
CA SER A 330 -3.59 -18.56 -16.21
C SER A 330 -4.80 -17.95 -16.93
N PRO A 331 -5.92 -18.70 -17.06
CA PRO A 331 -7.18 -18.15 -17.57
C PRO A 331 -7.67 -16.99 -16.72
N MET A 332 -7.39 -17.00 -15.41
CA MET A 332 -7.77 -15.96 -14.47
C MET A 332 -6.57 -15.09 -14.08
N VAL A 333 -6.73 -13.77 -14.19
CA VAL A 333 -5.72 -12.75 -13.89
C VAL A 333 -6.32 -11.68 -12.97
N TYR A 334 -5.60 -11.35 -11.91
CA TYR A 334 -5.93 -10.24 -11.01
C TYR A 334 -5.21 -8.97 -11.44
N ARG A 335 -5.91 -7.83 -11.35
CA ARG A 335 -5.43 -6.50 -11.69
C ARG A 335 -5.83 -5.53 -10.57
N ASN A 336 -5.24 -4.35 -10.55
CA ASN A 336 -5.60 -3.30 -9.60
C ASN A 336 -7.09 -2.88 -9.71
N TRP A 337 -7.68 -2.94 -10.91
CA TRP A 337 -9.07 -2.59 -11.18
C TRP A 337 -10.06 -3.75 -10.93
N GLY A 338 -9.59 -4.98 -10.68
CA GLY A 338 -10.47 -6.13 -10.58
C GLY A 338 -9.85 -7.46 -11.00
N MET A 339 -10.64 -8.31 -11.65
CA MET A 339 -10.19 -9.59 -12.19
C MET A 339 -10.71 -9.80 -13.61
N ARG A 340 -9.95 -10.54 -14.40
CA ARG A 340 -10.29 -10.98 -15.75
C ARG A 340 -10.11 -12.47 -15.87
N GLU A 341 -11.09 -13.17 -16.41
CA GLU A 341 -11.05 -14.62 -16.61
C GLU A 341 -11.44 -14.98 -18.04
N ILE A 342 -10.67 -15.80 -18.74
CA ILE A 342 -11.05 -16.38 -20.02
C ILE A 342 -11.99 -17.57 -19.76
N ILE A 343 -13.22 -17.48 -20.26
CA ILE A 343 -14.25 -18.53 -20.13
C ILE A 343 -14.16 -19.52 -21.29
N ALA A 344 -13.95 -19.01 -22.51
CA ALA A 344 -13.87 -19.81 -23.72
C ALA A 344 -13.05 -19.09 -24.78
N GLN A 345 -12.25 -19.82 -25.55
CA GLN A 345 -11.47 -19.27 -26.65
C GLN A 345 -11.33 -20.31 -27.77
N ALA A 346 -11.51 -19.87 -29.02
CA ALA A 346 -11.24 -20.66 -30.21
C ALA A 346 -10.89 -19.73 -31.38
N PRO A 347 -10.42 -20.24 -32.54
CA PRO A 347 -10.26 -19.40 -33.71
C PRO A 347 -11.58 -18.68 -34.05
N GLY A 348 -11.56 -17.35 -34.09
CA GLY A 348 -12.71 -16.53 -34.42
C GLY A 348 -13.43 -15.85 -33.24
N TYR A 349 -13.25 -16.34 -32.00
CA TYR A 349 -13.88 -15.72 -30.82
C TYR A 349 -13.10 -15.92 -29.51
N ARG A 350 -13.30 -15.00 -28.56
CA ARG A 350 -12.85 -15.14 -27.17
C ARG A 350 -13.91 -14.58 -26.23
N VAL A 351 -14.22 -15.32 -25.17
CA VAL A 351 -15.20 -14.93 -24.14
C VAL A 351 -14.49 -14.79 -22.81
N ARG A 352 -14.70 -13.65 -22.15
CA ARG A 352 -14.10 -13.32 -20.87
C ARG A 352 -15.16 -12.91 -19.86
N ARG A 353 -14.91 -13.22 -18.59
CA ARG A 353 -15.58 -12.62 -17.43
C ARG A 353 -14.67 -11.54 -16.87
N ILE A 354 -15.19 -10.33 -16.77
CA ILE A 354 -14.54 -9.20 -16.10
C ILE A 354 -15.34 -8.92 -14.83
N LEU A 355 -14.66 -8.83 -13.68
CA LEU A 355 -15.24 -8.26 -12.47
C LEU A 355 -14.44 -7.01 -12.12
N MET A 356 -15.11 -5.87 -12.06
CA MET A 356 -14.52 -4.56 -11.74
C MET A 356 -14.90 -4.14 -10.31
N TYR A 357 -13.92 -3.76 -9.51
CA TYR A 357 -14.14 -3.26 -8.14
C TYR A 357 -14.78 -1.85 -8.14
N PRO A 358 -15.38 -1.39 -7.03
CA PRO A 358 -15.91 -0.02 -6.93
C PRO A 358 -14.80 1.01 -7.20
N GLY A 359 -15.09 2.03 -8.00
CA GLY A 359 -14.13 3.05 -8.42
C GLY A 359 -13.11 2.58 -9.46
N ALA A 360 -13.15 1.31 -9.88
CA ALA A 360 -12.20 0.76 -10.82
C ALA A 360 -12.36 1.34 -12.23
N THR A 361 -11.24 1.49 -12.92
CA THR A 361 -11.18 1.93 -14.31
C THR A 361 -10.30 0.98 -15.11
N LEU A 362 -10.81 0.52 -16.26
CA LEU A 362 -10.04 -0.20 -17.26
C LEU A 362 -9.63 0.81 -18.34
N SER A 363 -8.32 0.91 -18.61
CA SER A 363 -7.73 1.93 -19.49
C SER A 363 -8.42 2.07 -20.85
N ALA A 364 -8.35 3.27 -21.42
CA ALA A 364 -8.92 3.51 -22.75
C ALA A 364 -8.15 2.70 -23.80
N HIS A 365 -8.89 2.02 -24.67
CA HIS A 365 -8.30 1.20 -25.72
C HIS A 365 -9.26 1.09 -26.92
N SER A 366 -8.72 0.63 -28.04
CA SER A 366 -9.49 0.24 -29.22
C SER A 366 -8.84 -0.95 -29.90
N HIS A 367 -9.55 -1.53 -30.86
CA HIS A 367 -9.12 -2.72 -31.57
C HIS A 367 -9.31 -2.55 -33.06
N GLU A 368 -8.34 -2.95 -33.86
CA GLU A 368 -8.43 -2.80 -35.32
C GLU A 368 -9.21 -3.94 -36.00
N LYS A 369 -9.17 -5.15 -35.42
CA LYS A 369 -9.53 -6.39 -36.13
C LYS A 369 -10.70 -7.17 -35.50
N ARG A 370 -11.24 -6.73 -34.37
CA ARG A 370 -12.30 -7.43 -33.63
C ARG A 370 -13.41 -6.50 -33.18
N ASN A 371 -14.62 -7.05 -33.11
CA ASN A 371 -15.72 -6.44 -32.36
C ASN A 371 -15.67 -6.94 -30.92
N GLU A 372 -16.07 -6.09 -29.99
CA GLU A 372 -16.24 -6.49 -28.59
C GLU A 372 -17.68 -6.26 -28.16
N ASN A 373 -18.27 -7.27 -27.52
CA ASN A 373 -19.55 -7.12 -26.85
C ASN A 373 -19.34 -7.17 -25.34
N TYR A 374 -19.81 -6.15 -24.63
CA TYR A 374 -19.84 -6.14 -23.16
C TYR A 374 -21.27 -6.32 -22.69
N ALA A 375 -21.57 -7.47 -22.07
CA ALA A 375 -22.85 -7.77 -21.46
C ALA A 375 -22.75 -7.70 -19.93
N VAL A 376 -23.53 -6.82 -19.31
CA VAL A 376 -23.49 -6.62 -17.85
C VAL A 376 -24.35 -7.68 -17.19
N ILE A 377 -23.73 -8.51 -16.35
CA ILE A 377 -24.39 -9.59 -15.61
C ILE A 377 -24.85 -9.12 -14.24
N GLN A 378 -24.07 -8.24 -13.60
CA GLN A 378 -24.36 -7.69 -12.28
C GLN A 378 -23.83 -6.27 -12.16
N GLY A 379 -24.63 -5.38 -11.55
CA GLY A 379 -24.24 -3.99 -11.30
C GLY A 379 -24.52 -3.06 -12.49
N ARG A 380 -23.82 -1.92 -12.51
CA ARG A 380 -23.92 -0.92 -13.57
C ARG A 380 -22.53 -0.56 -14.09
N LEU A 381 -22.29 -0.86 -15.36
CA LEU A 381 -21.05 -0.55 -16.03
C LEU A 381 -21.15 0.83 -16.68
N SER A 382 -20.21 1.71 -16.41
CA SER A 382 -20.08 2.97 -17.13
C SER A 382 -19.07 2.79 -18.25
N ILE A 383 -19.41 3.17 -19.47
CA ILE A 383 -18.52 3.08 -20.63
C ILE A 383 -18.45 4.46 -21.28
N GLU A 384 -17.26 5.03 -21.35
CA GLU A 384 -16.99 6.15 -22.24
C GLU A 384 -16.73 5.57 -23.63
N LEU A 385 -17.56 5.90 -24.61
CA LEU A 385 -17.45 5.48 -26.00
C LEU A 385 -17.34 6.72 -26.90
N ASP A 386 -16.19 6.88 -27.58
CA ASP A 386 -15.87 8.03 -28.44
C ASP A 386 -16.17 9.39 -27.75
N GLY A 387 -15.81 9.50 -26.47
CA GLY A 387 -15.99 10.71 -25.64
C GLY A 387 -17.41 10.89 -25.05
N ARG A 388 -18.31 9.92 -25.23
CA ARG A 388 -19.66 9.93 -24.64
C ARG A 388 -19.74 8.92 -23.50
N LEU A 389 -20.11 9.38 -22.31
CA LEU A 389 -20.37 8.49 -21.20
C LEU A 389 -21.74 7.83 -21.34
N LEU A 390 -21.75 6.51 -21.35
CA LEU A 390 -22.92 5.63 -21.39
C LEU A 390 -22.95 4.79 -20.10
N HIS A 391 -24.15 4.45 -19.64
CA HIS A 391 -24.34 3.56 -18.50
C HIS A 391 -25.10 2.32 -18.96
N ILE A 392 -24.46 1.15 -18.88
CA ILE A 392 -25.02 -0.15 -19.23
C ILE A 392 -25.48 -0.81 -17.94
N ARG A 393 -26.77 -1.09 -17.83
CA ARG A 393 -27.38 -1.69 -16.64
C ARG A 393 -27.30 -3.20 -16.70
N GLU A 394 -27.59 -3.83 -15.57
CA GLU A 394 -27.76 -5.27 -15.49
C GLU A 394 -28.68 -5.81 -16.58
N HIS A 395 -28.25 -6.87 -17.25
CA HIS A 395 -28.89 -7.52 -18.41
C HIS A 395 -28.89 -6.72 -19.72
N GLU A 396 -28.24 -5.56 -19.78
CA GLU A 396 -27.99 -4.83 -21.02
C GLU A 396 -26.61 -5.20 -21.60
N SER A 397 -26.43 -4.94 -22.89
CA SER A 397 -25.14 -5.09 -23.55
C SER A 397 -24.85 -3.95 -24.52
N ILE A 398 -23.57 -3.76 -24.80
CA ILE A 398 -23.09 -2.80 -25.79
C ILE A 398 -22.10 -3.48 -26.73
N ASN A 399 -22.21 -3.19 -28.03
CA ASN A 399 -21.22 -3.57 -29.03
C ASN A 399 -20.28 -2.41 -29.28
N ILE A 400 -19.00 -2.70 -29.25
CA ILE A 400 -17.91 -1.82 -29.61
C ILE A 400 -17.36 -2.32 -30.94
N LEU A 401 -17.49 -1.49 -31.97
CA LEU A 401 -16.98 -1.80 -33.30
C LEU A 401 -15.48 -1.51 -33.39
N PRO A 402 -14.78 -2.04 -34.41
CA PRO A 402 -13.35 -1.83 -34.55
C PRO A 402 -13.05 -0.34 -34.70
N ASN A 403 -11.95 0.10 -34.11
CA ASN A 403 -11.48 1.49 -34.02
C ASN A 403 -12.35 2.42 -33.14
N GLN A 404 -13.43 1.92 -32.53
CA GLN A 404 -14.16 2.74 -31.56
C GLN A 404 -13.41 2.80 -30.24
N MET A 405 -13.15 4.03 -29.81
CA MET A 405 -12.42 4.28 -28.59
C MET A 405 -13.34 4.09 -27.40
N HIS A 406 -12.94 3.24 -26.45
CA HIS A 406 -13.74 3.01 -25.28
C HIS A 406 -12.92 2.83 -24.01
N ARG A 407 -13.55 3.19 -22.89
CA ARG A 407 -13.01 3.04 -21.54
C ARG A 407 -14.13 2.56 -20.63
N LEU A 408 -13.83 1.59 -19.77
CA LEU A 408 -14.80 1.02 -18.84
C LEU A 408 -14.52 1.52 -17.42
N PHE A 409 -15.57 1.83 -16.68
CA PHE A 409 -15.50 2.26 -15.29
C PHE A 409 -16.59 1.58 -14.48
N ASN A 410 -16.28 1.35 -13.22
CA ASN A 410 -17.27 1.11 -12.20
C ASN A 410 -17.35 2.35 -11.30
N ASP A 411 -18.29 3.24 -11.60
CA ASP A 411 -18.54 4.46 -10.82
C ASP A 411 -19.51 4.24 -9.63
N GLY A 412 -19.87 2.98 -9.38
CA GLY A 412 -20.73 2.57 -8.28
C GLY A 412 -19.96 2.21 -7.02
N ASP A 413 -20.72 1.82 -5.99
CA ASP A 413 -20.24 1.36 -4.68
C ASP A 413 -20.22 -0.18 -4.53
N GLN A 414 -20.59 -0.90 -5.60
CA GLN A 414 -20.62 -2.36 -5.66
C GLN A 414 -19.81 -2.88 -6.85
N ASN A 415 -19.34 -4.13 -6.78
CA ASN A 415 -18.67 -4.79 -7.89
C ASN A 415 -19.58 -4.86 -9.12
N VAL A 416 -18.99 -4.70 -10.30
CA VAL A 416 -19.67 -4.89 -11.60
C VAL A 416 -19.11 -6.14 -12.26
N VAL A 417 -19.98 -7.01 -12.75
CA VAL A 417 -19.61 -8.23 -13.47
C VAL A 417 -20.07 -8.13 -14.93
N VAL A 418 -19.15 -8.34 -15.85
CA VAL A 418 -19.34 -8.18 -17.29
C VAL A 418 -18.84 -9.43 -18.02
N ILE A 419 -19.56 -9.85 -19.06
CA ILE A 419 -19.08 -10.81 -20.04
C ILE A 419 -18.64 -10.04 -21.27
N GLU A 420 -17.35 -10.12 -21.59
CA GLU A 420 -16.74 -9.59 -22.81
C GLU A 420 -16.70 -10.70 -23.86
N VAL A 421 -17.20 -10.43 -25.06
CA VAL A 421 -17.14 -11.35 -26.20
C VAL A 421 -16.43 -10.66 -27.36
N ASP A 422 -15.21 -11.11 -27.64
CA ASP A 422 -14.43 -10.73 -28.81
C ASP A 422 -14.84 -11.59 -30.01
N THR A 423 -15.07 -10.98 -31.17
CA THR A 423 -15.28 -11.69 -32.44
C THR A 423 -14.49 -11.06 -33.57
N GLY A 424 -13.72 -11.86 -34.33
CA GLY A 424 -12.83 -11.37 -35.39
C GLY A 424 -12.01 -12.48 -36.05
N GLN A 425 -11.44 -12.25 -37.25
CA GLN A 425 -10.68 -13.28 -37.97
C GLN A 425 -9.32 -13.61 -37.30
N GLU A 426 -8.72 -12.64 -36.61
CA GLU A 426 -7.52 -12.79 -35.78
C GLU A 426 -7.76 -12.07 -34.45
N ILE A 427 -8.01 -12.82 -33.37
CA ILE A 427 -8.14 -12.27 -32.02
C ILE A 427 -6.81 -12.43 -31.32
N ASP A 428 -6.05 -11.34 -31.27
CA ASP A 428 -4.72 -11.30 -30.69
C ASP A 428 -4.63 -10.05 -29.82
N GLU A 429 -4.06 -10.13 -28.61
CA GLU A 429 -3.88 -8.92 -27.80
C GLU A 429 -2.95 -7.88 -28.46
N ARG A 430 -2.17 -8.26 -29.48
CA ARG A 430 -1.38 -7.34 -30.32
C ARG A 430 -2.23 -6.41 -31.20
N ASP A 431 -3.53 -6.68 -31.38
CA ASP A 431 -4.45 -5.81 -32.11
C ASP A 431 -5.04 -4.68 -31.25
N MET A 432 -4.77 -4.73 -29.94
CA MET A 432 -5.25 -3.78 -28.95
C MET A 432 -4.31 -2.58 -28.90
N ILE A 433 -4.87 -1.42 -29.21
CA ILE A 433 -4.18 -0.13 -29.09
C ILE A 433 -4.52 0.43 -27.71
N HIS A 434 -3.64 0.21 -26.74
CA HIS A 434 -3.73 0.84 -25.42
C HIS A 434 -3.38 2.33 -25.53
N LEU A 435 -4.30 3.21 -25.13
CA LEU A 435 -4.02 4.65 -25.06
C LEU A 435 -3.29 5.07 -23.78
N ASP A 436 -2.77 4.14 -22.98
CA ASP A 436 -1.81 4.53 -21.95
C ASP A 436 -0.53 5.13 -22.58
N GLU A 437 -0.30 4.88 -23.88
CA GLU A 437 0.83 5.40 -24.66
C GLU A 437 0.45 6.37 -25.80
N VAL A 438 -0.83 6.68 -26.03
CA VAL A 438 -1.22 7.67 -27.04
C VAL A 438 -2.01 8.80 -26.36
N PRO A 439 -1.45 10.03 -26.32
CA PRO A 439 -2.08 11.15 -25.66
C PRO A 439 -3.45 11.42 -26.29
N MET A 440 -4.47 11.60 -25.43
CA MET A 440 -5.67 12.38 -25.79
C MET A 440 -5.18 13.64 -26.50
N ALA A 441 -5.33 13.68 -27.82
CA ALA A 441 -4.93 14.76 -28.72
C ALA A 441 -3.93 15.78 -28.13
N GLY A 442 -2.64 15.45 -28.09
CA GLY A 442 -1.54 16.44 -28.06
C GLY A 442 -1.57 17.52 -26.95
N GLN A 443 -2.36 17.38 -25.88
CA GLN A 443 -2.42 18.39 -24.84
C GLN A 443 -1.45 18.00 -23.72
N LYS A 444 -0.26 18.61 -23.77
CA LYS A 444 0.70 18.58 -22.67
C LYS A 444 0.00 19.13 -21.42
N LEU A 445 -0.12 18.33 -20.37
CA LEU A 445 -0.65 18.80 -19.09
C LEU A 445 0.30 19.86 -18.52
N PRO A 446 -0.22 20.93 -17.91
CA PRO A 446 0.59 21.84 -17.13
C PRO A 446 1.32 21.10 -16.01
N GLU A 447 2.47 21.61 -15.61
CA GLU A 447 3.22 21.15 -14.45
C GLU A 447 2.83 21.96 -13.19
N LEU A 448 2.34 23.18 -13.37
CA LEU A 448 2.00 24.12 -12.31
C LEU A 448 0.50 24.45 -12.32
N TYR A 449 -0.15 24.37 -11.16
CA TYR A 449 -1.57 24.64 -10.98
C TYR A 449 -1.78 25.59 -9.81
N LEU A 450 -2.25 26.82 -10.09
CA LEU A 450 -2.70 27.74 -9.05
C LEU A 450 -4.08 27.28 -8.54
N LEU A 451 -4.30 27.31 -7.23
CA LEU A 451 -5.55 26.88 -6.60
C LEU A 451 -6.26 28.05 -5.92
N SER A 452 -7.58 28.10 -6.06
CA SER A 452 -8.47 28.92 -5.23
C SER A 452 -9.12 28.06 -4.15
N PRO A 453 -9.20 28.55 -2.90
CA PRO A 453 -9.67 27.73 -1.78
C PRO A 453 -11.20 27.72 -1.65
N ALA A 454 -11.72 26.71 -0.94
CA ALA A 454 -13.09 26.75 -0.42
C ALA A 454 -13.13 27.49 0.93
N TYR A 455 -14.13 28.35 1.15
CA TYR A 455 -14.26 29.14 2.37
C TYR A 455 -15.30 28.59 3.35
N LYS A 456 -15.07 28.77 4.65
CA LYS A 456 -16.00 28.42 5.75
C LYS A 456 -16.20 29.61 6.69
N ASP A 457 -17.43 29.83 7.16
CA ASP A 457 -17.85 30.98 7.97
C ASP A 457 -18.20 30.61 9.43
N TYR A 458 -17.48 29.62 9.99
CA TYR A 458 -17.77 29.15 11.35
C TYR A 458 -17.75 30.26 12.40
N LEU A 459 -18.59 30.11 13.44
CA LEU A 459 -18.88 31.12 14.48
C LEU A 459 -17.65 31.70 15.22
N TRP A 460 -16.52 31.01 15.16
CA TRP A 460 -15.27 31.38 15.81
C TRP A 460 -14.30 32.14 14.90
N GLY A 461 -14.61 32.26 13.61
CA GLY A 461 -13.75 32.87 12.61
C GLY A 461 -13.56 34.37 12.77
N GLY A 462 -12.53 34.89 12.11
CA GLY A 462 -12.23 36.32 11.99
C GLY A 462 -12.27 36.83 10.55
N ASP A 463 -11.54 37.92 10.31
CA ASP A 463 -11.41 38.60 9.03
C ASP A 463 -9.97 38.61 8.48
N ARG A 464 -9.00 37.96 9.17
CA ARG A 464 -7.57 38.05 8.83
C ARG A 464 -7.28 37.40 7.49
N LEU A 465 -7.98 36.32 7.13
CA LEU A 465 -7.82 35.67 5.83
C LEU A 465 -8.12 36.63 4.67
N VAL A 466 -9.19 37.43 4.78
CA VAL A 466 -9.53 38.45 3.78
C VAL A 466 -8.57 39.64 3.87
N ARG A 467 -8.33 40.17 5.08
CA ARG A 467 -7.58 41.42 5.27
C ARG A 467 -6.07 41.29 5.06
N GLN A 468 -5.47 40.16 5.41
CA GLN A 468 -4.02 39.94 5.33
C GLN A 468 -3.61 39.20 4.05
N PHE A 469 -4.45 38.29 3.54
CA PHE A 469 -4.13 37.45 2.37
C PHE A 469 -5.00 37.76 1.14
N GLY A 470 -5.89 38.76 1.21
CA GLY A 470 -6.72 39.16 0.08
C GLY A 470 -7.70 38.08 -0.39
N LYS A 471 -8.05 37.13 0.49
CA LYS A 471 -8.95 36.02 0.15
C LYS A 471 -10.32 36.53 -0.29
N GLN A 472 -10.81 36.03 -1.41
CA GLN A 472 -12.09 36.43 -2.02
C GLN A 472 -13.27 35.65 -1.41
N SER A 473 -13.40 35.72 -0.08
CA SER A 473 -14.48 35.03 0.64
C SER A 473 -15.81 35.75 0.43
N PRO A 474 -16.92 35.02 0.16
CA PRO A 474 -18.25 35.63 0.07
C PRO A 474 -18.87 35.92 1.45
N TYR A 475 -18.19 35.58 2.55
CA TYR A 475 -18.72 35.67 3.91
C TYR A 475 -18.15 36.87 4.69
N ASP A 476 -18.95 37.46 5.57
CA ASP A 476 -18.51 38.53 6.48
C ASP A 476 -17.40 38.05 7.45
N ILE A 477 -17.48 36.77 7.83
CA ILE A 477 -16.50 36.09 8.68
C ILE A 477 -15.94 34.91 7.89
N THR A 478 -14.61 34.79 7.83
CA THR A 478 -13.93 33.69 7.15
C THR A 478 -13.08 32.95 8.17
N ALA A 479 -13.63 31.86 8.69
CA ALA A 479 -12.99 31.02 9.70
C ALA A 479 -11.88 30.15 9.10
N GLU A 480 -12.17 29.54 7.94
CA GLU A 480 -11.22 28.67 7.24
C GLU A 480 -11.19 28.98 5.75
N SER A 481 -10.01 28.81 5.16
CA SER A 481 -9.83 28.64 3.72
C SER A 481 -9.12 27.32 3.44
N TRP A 482 -9.73 26.45 2.65
CA TRP A 482 -9.21 25.12 2.32
C TRP A 482 -8.35 25.24 1.07
N GLU A 483 -7.05 25.40 1.31
CA GLU A 483 -6.01 25.78 0.36
C GLU A 483 -5.71 24.68 -0.66
N LEU A 484 -5.65 23.43 -0.20
CA LEU A 484 -5.52 22.24 -1.03
C LEU A 484 -6.54 21.22 -0.56
N SER A 485 -7.63 21.07 -1.31
CA SER A 485 -8.72 20.18 -0.93
C SER A 485 -9.33 19.48 -2.13
N ALA A 486 -9.35 18.16 -2.06
CA ALA A 486 -10.20 17.29 -2.87
C ALA A 486 -11.38 16.73 -2.05
N HIS A 487 -11.63 17.27 -0.85
CA HIS A 487 -12.68 16.79 0.04
C HIS A 487 -14.06 17.26 -0.43
N LYS A 488 -15.06 16.35 -0.41
CA LYS A 488 -16.43 16.63 -0.85
C LYS A 488 -17.09 17.82 -0.14
N ASP A 489 -16.73 18.07 1.13
CA ASP A 489 -17.31 19.15 1.93
C ASP A 489 -16.79 20.54 1.53
N GLY A 490 -15.73 20.64 0.72
CA GLY A 490 -15.19 21.90 0.25
C GLY A 490 -13.98 21.69 -0.64
N GLN A 491 -14.18 21.63 -1.95
CA GLN A 491 -13.08 21.46 -2.90
C GLN A 491 -12.41 22.79 -3.26
N SER A 492 -11.08 22.79 -3.35
CA SER A 492 -10.34 23.86 -4.04
C SER A 492 -10.62 23.79 -5.55
N HIS A 493 -10.41 24.88 -6.26
CA HIS A 493 -10.60 24.93 -7.73
C HIS A 493 -9.31 25.37 -8.41
N ILE A 494 -9.01 24.79 -9.57
CA ILE A 494 -7.86 25.20 -10.39
C ILE A 494 -8.15 26.58 -10.99
N VAL A 495 -7.14 27.45 -10.99
CA VAL A 495 -7.25 28.83 -11.50
C VAL A 495 -6.42 28.98 -12.77
N GLY A 496 -7.09 29.42 -13.83
CA GLY A 496 -6.51 29.71 -15.14
C GLY A 496 -6.23 28.48 -16.00
N GLY A 497 -5.81 28.75 -17.24
CA GLY A 497 -5.41 27.71 -18.19
C GLY A 497 -6.57 26.83 -18.66
N THR A 498 -6.25 25.59 -19.03
CA THR A 498 -7.20 24.62 -19.60
C THR A 498 -8.21 24.08 -18.59
N PHE A 499 -7.88 24.14 -17.30
CA PHE A 499 -8.68 23.57 -16.22
C PHE A 499 -9.28 24.63 -15.29
N ASP A 500 -9.42 25.87 -15.79
CA ASP A 500 -9.95 26.98 -15.02
C ASP A 500 -11.33 26.65 -14.43
N ASP A 501 -11.49 26.94 -13.14
CA ASP A 501 -12.66 26.64 -12.31
C ASP A 501 -13.03 25.14 -12.21
N GLN A 502 -12.14 24.23 -12.61
CA GLN A 502 -12.36 22.80 -12.38
C GLN A 502 -12.15 22.47 -10.89
N PRO A 503 -13.07 21.73 -10.24
CA PRO A 503 -12.86 21.23 -8.88
C PRO A 503 -11.60 20.34 -8.82
N PHE A 504 -10.71 20.63 -7.89
CA PHE A 504 -9.42 19.97 -7.77
C PHE A 504 -9.55 18.46 -7.57
N GLY A 505 -10.53 18.02 -6.76
CA GLY A 505 -10.77 16.59 -6.56
C GLY A 505 -11.22 15.86 -7.82
N ASP A 506 -11.94 16.55 -8.72
CA ASP A 506 -12.37 15.98 -10.00
C ASP A 506 -11.17 15.84 -10.94
N PHE A 507 -10.30 16.85 -10.98
CA PHE A 507 -9.03 16.80 -11.68
C PHE A 507 -8.14 15.64 -11.19
N ILE A 508 -8.02 15.46 -9.87
CA ILE A 508 -7.28 14.33 -9.30
C ILE A 508 -7.92 12.99 -9.68
N ARG A 509 -9.26 12.86 -9.70
CA ARG A 509 -9.90 11.61 -10.14
C ARG A 509 -9.64 11.31 -11.62
N GLN A 510 -9.55 12.34 -12.46
CA GLN A 510 -9.32 12.20 -13.88
C GLN A 510 -7.88 11.76 -14.21
N TYR A 511 -6.88 12.31 -13.52
CA TYR A 511 -5.46 12.10 -13.86
C TYR A 511 -4.70 11.22 -12.86
N GLY A 512 -5.21 11.07 -11.64
CA GLY A 512 -4.74 10.14 -10.62
C GLY A 512 -3.24 10.18 -10.38
N SER A 513 -2.60 9.01 -10.44
CA SER A 513 -1.17 8.89 -10.17
C SER A 513 -0.26 9.59 -11.20
N LYS A 514 -0.77 9.96 -12.39
CA LYS A 514 0.00 10.77 -13.36
C LYS A 514 0.37 12.14 -12.80
N VAL A 515 -0.51 12.73 -11.98
CA VAL A 515 -0.28 14.04 -11.36
C VAL A 515 0.10 13.93 -9.88
N CYS A 516 -0.30 12.87 -9.18
CA CYS A 516 0.00 12.72 -7.74
C CYS A 516 1.24 11.88 -7.42
N GLY A 517 1.79 11.12 -8.37
CA GLY A 517 2.96 10.25 -8.15
C GLY A 517 2.58 8.87 -7.63
N TRP A 518 3.51 7.92 -7.66
CA TRP A 518 3.20 6.52 -7.35
C TRP A 518 2.82 6.29 -5.88
N LYS A 519 3.30 7.10 -4.93
CA LYS A 519 2.90 6.99 -3.52
C LYS A 519 1.42 7.29 -3.29
N SER A 520 0.78 8.02 -4.19
CA SER A 520 -0.65 8.30 -4.10
C SER A 520 -1.52 7.11 -4.50
N ARG A 521 -0.96 6.07 -5.17
CA ARG A 521 -1.71 4.91 -5.66
C ARG A 521 -2.30 4.05 -4.54
N THR A 522 -1.70 4.09 -3.35
CA THR A 522 -2.16 3.33 -2.18
C THR A 522 -3.36 3.96 -1.49
N PHE A 523 -3.76 5.18 -1.89
CA PHE A 523 -4.92 5.87 -1.33
C PHE A 523 -6.08 5.81 -2.33
N ASP A 524 -7.29 5.48 -1.82
CA ASP A 524 -8.53 5.43 -2.61
C ASP A 524 -9.03 6.82 -3.05
N ARG A 525 -8.50 7.89 -2.43
CA ARG A 525 -8.76 9.30 -2.71
C ARG A 525 -7.54 10.14 -2.34
N PHE A 526 -7.52 11.40 -2.77
CA PHE A 526 -6.40 12.31 -2.49
C PHE A 526 -6.08 12.37 -0.97
N PRO A 527 -4.82 12.24 -0.53
CA PRO A 527 -4.51 11.93 0.86
C PRO A 527 -4.43 13.12 1.82
N ILE A 528 -4.28 14.36 1.30
CA ILE A 528 -3.97 15.55 2.12
C ILE A 528 -5.06 16.62 2.01
N LEU A 529 -5.28 17.33 3.10
CA LEU A 529 -6.04 18.57 3.16
C LEU A 529 -5.18 19.64 3.84
N ILE A 530 -5.05 20.80 3.20
CA ILE A 530 -4.35 21.97 3.79
C ILE A 530 -5.34 23.11 3.97
N LYS A 531 -5.28 23.78 5.12
CA LYS A 531 -6.16 24.90 5.45
C LYS A 531 -5.40 26.05 6.09
N PHE A 532 -5.90 27.26 5.89
CA PHE A 532 -5.68 28.34 6.84
C PHE A 532 -6.87 28.48 7.78
N ILE A 533 -6.57 28.73 9.05
CA ILE A 533 -7.58 28.86 10.12
C ILE A 533 -7.33 30.17 10.86
N ASP A 534 -8.31 31.07 10.87
CA ASP A 534 -8.32 32.32 11.65
C ASP A 534 -9.21 32.18 12.88
N ALA A 535 -8.61 31.78 14.00
CA ALA A 535 -9.30 31.56 15.26
C ALA A 535 -9.49 32.87 16.03
N ALA A 536 -10.44 33.72 15.64
CA ALA A 536 -10.76 34.94 16.38
C ALA A 536 -11.34 34.66 17.79
N LYS A 537 -12.03 33.52 17.94
CA LYS A 537 -12.56 32.97 19.20
C LYS A 537 -12.05 31.53 19.39
N PRO A 538 -12.08 30.96 20.61
CA PRO A 538 -11.58 29.60 20.79
C PRO A 538 -12.44 28.59 20.01
N LEU A 539 -11.81 27.61 19.37
CA LEU A 539 -12.49 26.49 18.72
C LEU A 539 -12.97 25.48 19.76
N SER A 540 -13.89 24.60 19.35
CA SER A 540 -14.35 23.53 20.24
C SER A 540 -13.20 22.63 20.69
N VAL A 541 -13.30 22.10 21.91
CA VAL A 541 -12.49 20.96 22.35
C VAL A 541 -12.96 19.72 21.62
N GLN A 542 -12.02 19.05 20.96
CA GLN A 542 -12.31 17.98 20.02
C GLN A 542 -11.20 16.92 19.99
N ILE A 543 -11.56 15.78 19.42
CA ILE A 543 -10.69 14.62 19.20
C ILE A 543 -10.91 14.15 17.77
N HIS A 544 -9.85 13.63 17.16
CA HIS A 544 -9.87 13.05 15.84
C HIS A 544 -9.62 11.53 15.88
N PRO A 545 -10.38 10.71 15.13
CA PRO A 545 -10.15 9.28 15.05
C PRO A 545 -8.89 8.94 14.23
N GLY A 546 -8.29 7.77 14.51
CA GLY A 546 -7.31 7.15 13.63
C GLY A 546 -7.99 6.47 12.43
N ASP A 547 -7.20 6.02 11.46
CA ASP A 547 -7.69 5.45 10.20
C ASP A 547 -8.68 4.29 10.44
N ASP A 548 -8.30 3.30 11.26
CA ASP A 548 -9.13 2.11 11.52
C ASP A 548 -10.54 2.46 12.03
N TYR A 549 -10.62 3.43 12.94
CA TYR A 549 -11.89 3.86 13.51
C TYR A 549 -12.69 4.72 12.51
N ALA A 550 -12.02 5.65 11.83
CA ALA A 550 -12.66 6.56 10.88
C ALA A 550 -13.23 5.81 9.66
N PHE A 551 -12.53 4.79 9.16
CA PHE A 551 -13.01 4.00 8.03
C PHE A 551 -14.30 3.25 8.35
N VAL A 552 -14.36 2.61 9.52
CA VAL A 552 -15.54 1.83 9.95
C VAL A 552 -16.73 2.75 10.26
N HIS A 553 -16.50 3.85 10.96
CA HIS A 553 -17.59 4.67 11.53
C HIS A 553 -17.98 5.88 10.68
N GLU A 554 -17.05 6.43 9.89
CA GLU A 554 -17.23 7.67 9.12
C GLU A 554 -17.03 7.48 7.60
N LYS A 555 -16.42 6.38 7.16
CA LYS A 555 -16.03 6.13 5.76
C LYS A 555 -15.07 7.20 5.20
N GLU A 556 -14.24 7.74 6.08
CA GLU A 556 -13.22 8.74 5.80
C GLU A 556 -11.86 8.26 6.32
N PHE A 557 -10.77 8.91 5.89
CA PHE A 557 -9.47 8.74 6.53
C PHE A 557 -9.52 9.16 8.01
N GLY A 558 -8.58 8.65 8.80
CA GLY A 558 -8.25 9.23 10.08
C GLY A 558 -7.76 10.68 9.91
N LYS A 559 -7.58 11.36 11.03
CA LYS A 559 -7.18 12.78 11.02
C LYS A 559 -6.05 13.03 11.99
N ASN A 560 -4.84 12.74 11.51
CA ASN A 560 -3.60 13.29 12.05
C ASN A 560 -3.31 14.64 11.38
N GLU A 561 -2.82 15.59 12.16
CA GLU A 561 -2.64 16.97 11.70
C GLU A 561 -1.39 17.62 12.29
N MET A 562 -0.93 18.66 11.61
CA MET A 562 0.16 19.53 12.02
C MET A 562 -0.26 20.98 11.84
N TRP A 563 -0.02 21.78 12.87
CA TRP A 563 -0.30 23.20 12.87
C TRP A 563 1.00 23.99 12.87
N TYR A 564 1.16 24.84 11.86
CA TYR A 564 2.17 25.88 11.84
C TYR A 564 1.54 27.22 12.23
N VAL A 565 2.02 27.84 13.30
CA VAL A 565 1.49 29.12 13.80
C VAL A 565 2.01 30.26 12.94
N MET A 566 1.14 30.77 12.07
CA MET A 566 1.47 31.87 11.14
C MET A 566 1.48 33.23 11.85
N ASP A 567 0.58 33.41 12.82
CA ASP A 567 0.51 34.58 13.69
C ASP A 567 -0.24 34.25 14.99
N ALA A 568 0.10 34.94 16.08
CA ALA A 568 -0.54 34.74 17.37
C ALA A 568 -0.46 36.02 18.22
N VAL A 569 -1.57 36.38 18.86
CA VAL A 569 -1.57 37.49 19.83
C VAL A 569 -0.79 37.11 21.10
N GLU A 570 -0.30 38.11 21.83
CA GLU A 570 0.43 37.86 23.07
C GLU A 570 -0.42 37.06 24.07
N GLY A 571 0.16 36.00 24.65
CA GLY A 571 -0.52 35.11 25.58
C GLY A 571 -1.50 34.13 24.92
N ALA A 572 -1.57 34.06 23.59
CA ALA A 572 -2.33 33.05 22.88
C ALA A 572 -1.84 31.64 23.23
N TYR A 573 -2.77 30.70 23.27
CA TYR A 573 -2.51 29.32 23.64
C TYR A 573 -3.45 28.37 22.91
N LEU A 574 -3.05 27.11 22.84
CA LEU A 574 -3.87 25.99 22.43
C LEU A 574 -3.91 24.93 23.52
N TYR A 575 -4.90 24.04 23.43
CA TYR A 575 -4.93 22.81 24.21
C TYR A 575 -4.41 21.67 23.35
N CYS A 576 -3.47 20.88 23.87
CA CYS A 576 -2.97 19.68 23.22
C CYS A 576 -2.66 18.59 24.26
N GLY A 577 -3.54 17.61 24.34
CA GLY A 577 -3.55 16.53 25.32
C GLY A 577 -3.96 16.96 26.73
N PHE A 578 -3.87 16.01 27.66
CA PHE A 578 -4.07 16.28 29.08
C PHE A 578 -2.78 16.77 29.76
N SER A 579 -2.89 17.59 30.81
CA SER A 579 -1.74 18.06 31.60
C SER A 579 -1.19 17.00 32.57
N ARG A 580 -1.98 15.95 32.81
CA ARG A 580 -1.66 14.77 33.59
C ARG A 580 -2.47 13.59 33.09
N ARG A 581 -2.12 12.37 33.49
CA ARG A 581 -2.99 11.20 33.29
C ARG A 581 -4.37 11.46 33.94
N VAL A 582 -5.43 11.12 33.22
CA VAL A 582 -6.83 11.15 33.67
C VAL A 582 -7.48 9.78 33.44
N SER A 583 -8.60 9.48 34.09
CA SER A 583 -9.41 8.29 33.77
C SER A 583 -10.60 8.65 32.89
N GLU A 584 -11.19 7.67 32.21
CA GLU A 584 -12.42 7.88 31.43
C GLU A 584 -13.56 8.42 32.32
N GLU A 585 -13.71 7.92 33.54
CA GLU A 585 -14.74 8.40 34.48
C GLU A 585 -14.52 9.86 34.87
N GLU A 586 -13.25 10.27 35.08
CA GLU A 586 -12.93 11.68 35.32
C GLU A 586 -13.31 12.53 34.10
N VAL A 587 -12.97 12.09 32.89
CA VAL A 587 -13.32 12.81 31.66
C VAL A 587 -14.84 12.94 31.52
N ARG A 588 -15.59 11.85 31.68
CA ARG A 588 -17.07 11.88 31.62
C ARG A 588 -17.66 12.87 32.62
N LYS A 589 -17.19 12.86 33.86
CA LYS A 589 -17.62 13.81 34.90
C LYS A 589 -17.36 15.26 34.49
N ARG A 590 -16.14 15.55 34.00
CA ARG A 590 -15.71 16.90 33.62
C ARG A 590 -16.37 17.41 32.35
N LEU A 591 -16.79 16.52 31.45
CA LEU A 591 -17.62 16.88 30.31
C LEU A 591 -19.04 17.23 30.74
N ALA A 592 -19.59 16.53 31.74
CA ALA A 592 -20.93 16.79 32.25
C ALA A 592 -21.07 18.11 33.03
N ASP A 593 -20.01 18.53 33.73
CA ASP A 593 -19.98 19.80 34.49
C ASP A 593 -19.22 20.94 33.81
N ASN A 594 -18.83 20.76 32.54
CA ASN A 594 -18.09 21.73 31.70
C ASN A 594 -16.69 22.13 32.24
N SER A 595 -16.09 21.34 33.14
CA SER A 595 -14.75 21.62 33.71
C SER A 595 -13.58 20.94 32.96
N ILE A 596 -13.81 20.35 31.79
CA ILE A 596 -12.78 19.58 31.05
C ILE A 596 -11.50 20.36 30.78
N THR A 597 -11.60 21.67 30.52
CA THR A 597 -10.44 22.52 30.20
C THR A 597 -9.45 22.67 31.36
N GLU A 598 -9.85 22.37 32.59
CA GLU A 598 -8.99 22.45 33.78
C GLU A 598 -7.89 21.37 33.79
N VAL A 599 -8.10 20.27 33.08
CA VAL A 599 -7.15 19.15 33.00
C VAL A 599 -6.48 19.03 31.64
N LEU A 600 -6.78 19.95 30.71
CA LEU A 600 -6.09 20.01 29.43
C LEU A 600 -4.72 20.68 29.59
N ASN A 601 -3.75 20.20 28.82
CA ASN A 601 -2.44 20.81 28.72
C ASN A 601 -2.53 22.08 27.88
N LYS A 602 -2.20 23.23 28.49
CA LYS A 602 -2.22 24.53 27.83
C LYS A 602 -0.82 24.86 27.30
N VAL A 603 -0.70 24.94 25.98
CA VAL A 603 0.54 25.27 25.28
C VAL A 603 0.45 26.70 24.78
N TYR A 604 1.27 27.59 25.33
CA TYR A 604 1.38 28.97 24.85
C TYR A 604 2.19 28.99 23.55
N VAL A 605 1.69 29.74 22.56
CA VAL A 605 2.27 29.73 21.21
C VAL A 605 2.59 31.13 20.72
N LYS A 606 3.59 31.20 19.84
CA LYS A 606 3.99 32.39 19.08
C LYS A 606 4.15 32.04 17.60
N LYS A 607 4.27 33.07 16.77
CA LYS A 607 4.57 32.90 15.34
C LYS A 607 5.82 32.04 15.13
N GLY A 608 5.69 31.02 14.29
CA GLY A 608 6.74 30.08 13.95
C GLY A 608 6.70 28.77 14.73
N ASP A 609 5.88 28.66 15.78
CA ASP A 609 5.74 27.41 16.52
C ASP A 609 5.03 26.34 15.66
N VAL A 610 5.41 25.07 15.87
CA VAL A 610 4.87 23.90 15.18
C VAL A 610 4.31 22.94 16.21
N ILE A 611 3.09 22.45 16.00
CA ILE A 611 2.42 21.51 16.88
C ILE A 611 1.88 20.36 16.04
N PHE A 612 2.33 19.14 16.32
CA PHE A 612 1.82 17.93 15.66
C PHE A 612 0.77 17.28 16.56
N ILE A 613 -0.37 16.88 16.00
CA ILE A 613 -1.50 16.34 16.76
C ILE A 613 -1.84 14.97 16.20
N PRO A 614 -1.36 13.90 16.86
CA PRO A 614 -1.75 12.54 16.50
C PRO A 614 -3.22 12.29 16.77
N ALA A 615 -3.82 11.41 15.98
CA ALA A 615 -5.17 10.91 16.24
C ALA A 615 -5.32 10.37 17.67
N GLY A 616 -6.50 10.59 18.25
CA GLY A 616 -6.87 10.29 19.63
C GLY A 616 -6.44 11.35 20.66
N THR A 617 -5.69 12.37 20.25
CA THR A 617 -5.29 13.47 21.16
C THR A 617 -6.43 14.47 21.32
N ILE A 618 -6.83 14.78 22.56
CA ILE A 618 -7.78 15.86 22.84
C ILE A 618 -7.12 17.22 22.64
N HIS A 619 -7.72 18.13 21.89
CA HIS A 619 -7.11 19.41 21.55
C HIS A 619 -8.14 20.50 21.23
N ALA A 620 -7.69 21.75 21.19
CA ALA A 620 -8.44 22.90 20.72
C ALA A 620 -7.51 24.09 20.43
N ILE A 621 -7.83 24.85 19.38
CA ILE A 621 -7.17 26.12 19.08
C ILE A 621 -7.81 27.22 19.95
N GLY A 622 -7.02 27.97 20.69
CA GLY A 622 -7.48 29.13 21.45
C GLY A 622 -7.71 30.37 20.57
N ALA A 623 -8.16 31.46 21.19
CA ALA A 623 -8.44 32.71 20.47
C ALA A 623 -7.16 33.45 20.06
N GLY A 624 -7.26 34.20 18.96
CA GLY A 624 -6.26 35.11 18.43
C GLY A 624 -5.13 34.45 17.64
N ILE A 625 -5.29 33.18 17.23
CA ILE A 625 -4.27 32.41 16.52
C ILE A 625 -4.66 32.28 15.04
N LEU A 626 -3.69 32.51 14.16
CA LEU A 626 -3.77 32.19 12.73
C LEU A 626 -2.80 31.03 12.45
N ILE A 627 -3.31 29.94 11.88
CA ILE A 627 -2.48 28.76 11.57
C ILE A 627 -2.62 28.30 10.12
N CYS A 628 -1.57 27.62 9.65
CA CYS A 628 -1.63 26.70 8.52
C CYS A 628 -1.74 25.28 9.08
N GLU A 629 -2.86 24.62 8.80
CA GLU A 629 -3.14 23.24 9.19
C GLU A 629 -2.87 22.31 8.00
N ILE A 630 -1.97 21.34 8.17
CA ILE A 630 -1.73 20.25 7.22
C ILE A 630 -2.25 18.98 7.88
N GLN A 631 -3.14 18.27 7.20
CA GLN A 631 -3.78 17.09 7.75
C GLN A 631 -4.03 16.03 6.68
N GLN A 632 -4.34 14.82 7.11
CA GLN A 632 -4.99 13.83 6.24
C GLN A 632 -6.29 14.41 5.66
N ASN A 633 -6.70 13.95 4.48
CA ASN A 633 -7.93 14.38 3.81
C ASN A 633 -9.19 13.80 4.49
N SER A 634 -9.54 14.37 5.64
CA SER A 634 -10.63 13.95 6.51
C SER A 634 -11.28 15.17 7.17
N ASN A 635 -12.60 15.12 7.36
CA ASN A 635 -13.33 16.14 8.12
C ASN A 635 -13.93 15.56 9.42
N SER A 636 -13.54 14.35 9.79
CA SER A 636 -14.05 13.63 10.96
C SER A 636 -13.61 14.28 12.27
N THR A 637 -14.58 14.85 13.00
CA THR A 637 -14.33 15.64 14.22
C THR A 637 -15.29 15.28 15.34
N TYR A 638 -14.77 14.75 16.45
CA TYR A 638 -15.56 14.43 17.63
C TYR A 638 -15.45 15.54 18.67
N ARG A 639 -16.41 16.46 18.60
CA ARG A 639 -16.56 17.57 19.53
C ARG A 639 -17.01 17.10 20.91
N VAL A 640 -16.31 17.50 21.98
CA VAL A 640 -16.68 17.17 23.36
C VAL A 640 -17.07 18.39 24.20
N TYR A 641 -16.58 19.59 23.85
CA TYR A 641 -16.99 20.82 24.52
C TYR A 641 -16.93 22.02 23.58
N ASP A 642 -17.94 22.89 23.65
CA ASP A 642 -18.11 24.02 22.71
C ASP A 642 -18.37 25.38 23.37
N TYR A 643 -18.07 25.51 24.66
CA TYR A 643 -18.32 26.72 25.46
C TYR A 643 -19.79 27.15 25.47
N ASP A 644 -20.71 26.19 25.36
CA ASP A 644 -22.15 26.42 25.32
C ASP A 644 -22.62 27.45 24.28
N ARG A 645 -21.82 27.63 23.21
CA ARG A 645 -22.14 28.55 22.12
C ARG A 645 -23.38 28.10 21.39
N VAL A 646 -24.15 29.09 20.95
CA VAL A 646 -25.33 28.91 20.12
C VAL A 646 -25.12 29.56 18.76
N ASP A 647 -25.71 28.97 17.73
CA ASP A 647 -25.79 29.57 16.39
C ASP A 647 -26.79 30.76 16.35
N LYS A 648 -27.00 31.31 15.15
CA LYS A 648 -27.90 32.46 14.94
C LYS A 648 -29.35 32.11 15.30
N GLU A 649 -29.71 30.84 15.27
CA GLU A 649 -31.02 30.28 15.62
C GLU A 649 -31.14 29.89 17.11
N GLY A 650 -30.09 30.10 17.91
CA GLY A 650 -30.09 29.80 19.34
C GLY A 650 -29.84 28.32 19.69
N LYS A 651 -29.41 27.50 18.72
CA LYS A 651 -29.15 26.07 18.90
C LYS A 651 -27.67 25.79 19.16
N LYS A 652 -27.39 24.87 20.08
CA LYS A 652 -26.02 24.39 20.36
C LYS A 652 -25.56 23.41 19.29
N ARG A 653 -24.27 23.43 18.97
CA ARG A 653 -23.66 22.43 18.06
C ARG A 653 -23.63 21.05 18.71
N PRO A 654 -23.77 19.96 17.91
CA PRO A 654 -23.75 18.60 18.44
C PRO A 654 -22.38 18.26 19.06
N LEU A 655 -22.45 17.52 20.16
CA LEU A 655 -21.32 16.88 20.82
C LEU A 655 -21.34 15.37 20.50
N HIS A 656 -20.17 14.76 20.47
CA HIS A 656 -19.94 13.36 20.07
C HIS A 656 -19.19 12.63 21.19
N VAL A 657 -19.69 12.73 22.42
CA VAL A 657 -18.95 12.31 23.63
C VAL A 657 -18.54 10.85 23.57
N ASP A 658 -19.47 9.94 23.24
CA ASP A 658 -19.14 8.51 23.23
C ASP A 658 -18.10 8.18 22.16
N LYS A 659 -18.30 8.62 20.91
CA LYS A 659 -17.31 8.46 19.83
C LYS A 659 -15.94 9.07 20.17
N ALA A 660 -15.93 10.21 20.87
CA ALA A 660 -14.70 10.84 21.30
C ALA A 660 -13.95 9.98 22.32
N LEU A 661 -14.66 9.38 23.28
CA LEU A 661 -14.07 8.53 24.31
C LEU A 661 -13.53 7.22 23.72
N ASP A 662 -14.20 6.65 22.72
CA ASP A 662 -13.76 5.43 22.04
C ASP A 662 -12.36 5.55 21.42
N VAL A 663 -11.95 6.77 21.04
CA VAL A 663 -10.66 7.04 20.38
C VAL A 663 -9.69 7.84 21.24
N MET A 664 -10.10 8.27 22.44
CA MET A 664 -9.33 9.20 23.27
C MET A 664 -8.12 8.55 23.92
N LYS A 665 -6.98 9.24 23.88
CA LYS A 665 -5.81 8.94 24.70
C LYS A 665 -5.89 9.73 26.01
N PHE A 666 -5.85 9.03 27.14
CA PHE A 666 -6.00 9.60 28.49
C PHE A 666 -4.68 9.98 29.16
N GLU A 667 -3.56 9.79 28.45
CA GLU A 667 -2.23 10.12 28.92
C GLU A 667 -1.87 11.59 28.65
N PRO A 668 -0.89 12.16 29.38
CA PRO A 668 -0.31 13.43 29.00
C PRO A 668 0.22 13.37 27.57
N TYR A 669 0.02 14.44 26.80
CA TYR A 669 0.62 14.54 25.48
C TYR A 669 2.08 14.98 25.62
N GLU A 670 2.98 14.15 25.11
CA GLU A 670 4.38 14.51 24.90
C GLU A 670 4.56 14.83 23.41
N GLN A 671 5.05 16.04 23.13
CA GLN A 671 5.37 16.42 21.76
C GLN A 671 6.60 15.63 21.30
N GLY A 672 6.35 14.51 20.63
CA GLY A 672 7.39 13.74 19.95
C GLY A 672 8.08 14.59 18.88
N ALA A 673 9.31 14.22 18.52
CA ALA A 673 10.07 14.99 17.55
C ALA A 673 9.43 15.00 16.14
N PHE A 674 8.53 14.08 15.77
CA PHE A 674 7.79 13.99 14.48
C PHE A 674 8.53 14.54 13.23
N GLY A 675 9.85 14.40 13.17
CA GLY A 675 10.70 15.00 12.14
C GLY A 675 10.87 16.53 12.17
N LEU A 676 10.42 17.26 13.18
CA LEU A 676 10.74 18.67 13.38
C LEU A 676 12.24 18.85 13.60
N LEU A 677 12.88 19.63 12.73
CA LEU A 677 14.30 19.96 12.81
C LEU A 677 14.51 21.46 13.04
N GLU A 678 15.69 21.82 13.54
CA GLU A 678 16.11 23.21 13.63
C GLU A 678 16.27 23.84 12.23
N PRO A 679 15.98 25.13 12.05
CA PRO A 679 16.20 25.83 10.79
C PRO A 679 17.68 25.81 10.37
N GLN A 680 17.93 25.56 9.09
CA GLN A 680 19.26 25.51 8.50
C GLN A 680 19.42 26.58 7.42
N GLU A 681 20.58 27.25 7.38
CA GLU A 681 20.94 28.11 6.24
C GLU A 681 21.49 27.25 5.10
N LYS A 682 20.92 27.45 3.89
CA LYS A 682 21.34 26.76 2.67
C LYS A 682 21.23 27.71 1.50
N ASP A 683 22.33 27.92 0.77
CA ASP A 683 22.40 28.77 -0.42
C ASP A 683 21.82 30.20 -0.22
N GLY A 684 21.99 30.76 0.98
CA GLY A 684 21.49 32.10 1.35
C GLY A 684 20.01 32.14 1.77
N ASN A 685 19.31 31.00 1.75
CA ASN A 685 17.95 30.83 2.23
C ASN A 685 17.93 30.07 3.57
N VAL A 686 16.77 30.04 4.24
CA VAL A 686 16.56 29.22 5.44
C VAL A 686 15.55 28.11 5.13
N VAL A 687 15.89 26.87 5.46
CA VAL A 687 15.02 25.70 5.30
C VAL A 687 14.83 25.03 6.65
N GLN A 688 13.60 24.62 6.96
CA GLN A 688 13.28 23.92 8.20
C GLN A 688 12.31 22.77 7.90
N GLN A 689 12.65 21.54 8.27
CA GLN A 689 11.69 20.46 8.26
C GLN A 689 10.71 20.65 9.42
N LEU A 690 9.42 20.82 9.12
CA LEU A 690 8.38 21.02 10.12
C LEU A 690 7.80 19.68 10.60
N SER A 691 7.69 18.70 9.70
CA SER A 691 7.24 17.36 10.04
C SER A 691 7.72 16.31 9.04
N LEU A 692 7.94 15.09 9.52
CA LEU A 692 8.12 13.87 8.73
C LEU A 692 7.38 12.74 9.46
N CYS A 693 6.26 12.31 8.88
CA CYS A 693 5.44 11.24 9.45
C CYS A 693 4.95 10.28 8.35
N LYS A 694 4.23 9.23 8.74
CA LYS A 694 3.63 8.23 7.83
C LYS A 694 2.78 8.86 6.71
N TYR A 695 2.16 10.02 6.96
CA TYR A 695 1.13 10.58 6.10
C TYR A 695 1.62 11.70 5.19
N PHE A 696 2.54 12.53 5.68
CA PHE A 696 3.06 13.69 4.96
C PHE A 696 4.42 14.14 5.51
N GLN A 697 5.18 14.78 4.64
CA GLN A 697 6.38 15.55 4.95
C GLN A 697 6.13 17.03 4.63
N CYS A 698 6.52 17.91 5.55
CA CYS A 698 6.41 19.35 5.39
C CYS A 698 7.74 20.05 5.63
N GLU A 699 8.11 20.95 4.74
CA GLU A 699 9.30 21.80 4.88
C GLU A 699 8.92 23.27 4.71
N LYS A 700 9.47 24.13 5.54
CA LYS A 700 9.33 25.58 5.45
C LYS A 700 10.57 26.18 4.82
N TYR A 701 10.36 27.05 3.84
CA TYR A 701 11.41 27.84 3.22
C TYR A 701 11.20 29.32 3.53
N ARG A 702 12.30 30.02 3.85
CA ARG A 702 12.41 31.47 3.76
C ARG A 702 13.39 31.78 2.65
N ILE A 703 12.84 32.17 1.51
CA ILE A 703 13.58 32.45 0.27
C ILE A 703 13.84 33.95 0.21
N ARG A 704 15.11 34.34 0.06
CA ARG A 704 15.49 35.76 -0.05
C ARG A 704 15.50 36.26 -1.49
N GLU A 705 16.01 35.44 -2.40
CA GLU A 705 16.15 35.80 -3.81
C GLU A 705 15.71 34.67 -4.75
N LYS A 706 16.27 33.47 -4.58
CA LYS A 706 15.92 32.31 -5.42
C LYS A 706 16.10 30.98 -4.70
N GLN A 707 15.31 29.97 -5.07
CA GLN A 707 15.44 28.60 -4.58
C GLN A 707 15.16 27.61 -5.72
N THR A 708 15.88 26.49 -5.73
CA THR A 708 15.59 25.36 -6.62
C THR A 708 15.03 24.20 -5.81
N LEU A 709 13.94 23.61 -6.27
CA LEU A 709 13.33 22.41 -5.70
C LEU A 709 13.26 21.31 -6.77
N TYR A 710 13.32 20.06 -6.33
CA TYR A 710 13.22 18.89 -7.20
C TYR A 710 11.95 18.12 -6.89
N VAL A 711 11.24 17.71 -7.94
CA VAL A 711 10.12 16.78 -7.85
C VAL A 711 10.49 15.53 -8.62
N ASP A 712 10.10 14.37 -8.08
CA ASP A 712 10.31 13.07 -8.67
C ASP A 712 8.95 12.39 -8.93
N GLU A 713 8.98 11.14 -9.37
CA GLU A 713 7.78 10.36 -9.67
C GLU A 713 7.07 9.85 -8.41
N ALA A 714 7.64 10.02 -7.22
CA ALA A 714 7.09 9.48 -5.98
C ALA A 714 5.88 10.27 -5.48
N SER A 715 5.97 11.60 -5.45
CA SER A 715 4.93 12.47 -4.92
C SER A 715 4.81 13.76 -5.71
N PHE A 716 3.60 14.32 -5.74
CA PHE A 716 3.37 15.74 -6.03
C PHE A 716 4.08 16.65 -5.00
N VAL A 717 4.09 17.95 -5.27
CA VAL A 717 4.45 18.98 -4.28
C VAL A 717 3.36 20.02 -4.20
N SER A 718 2.80 20.23 -3.02
CA SER A 718 1.97 21.41 -2.74
C SER A 718 2.84 22.51 -2.15
N LEU A 719 2.65 23.75 -2.59
CA LEU A 719 3.28 24.94 -2.02
C LEU A 719 2.17 25.86 -1.51
N VAL A 720 2.29 26.31 -0.26
CA VAL A 720 1.41 27.33 0.31
C VAL A 720 2.25 28.53 0.73
N ILE A 721 1.95 29.70 0.17
CA ILE A 721 2.74 30.92 0.36
C ILE A 721 2.27 31.65 1.61
N LEU A 722 3.13 31.72 2.63
CA LEU A 722 2.82 32.34 3.91
C LEU A 722 3.09 33.85 3.93
N ALA A 723 4.07 34.31 3.16
CA ALA A 723 4.45 35.73 3.09
C ALA A 723 5.22 36.03 1.81
N GLY A 724 5.22 37.30 1.40
CA GLY A 724 6.00 37.77 0.26
C GLY A 724 5.34 37.51 -1.09
N ASN A 725 6.15 37.52 -2.14
CA ASN A 725 5.71 37.29 -3.52
C ASN A 725 6.90 36.80 -4.36
N GLY A 726 6.58 36.24 -5.51
CA GLY A 726 7.57 35.73 -6.44
C GLY A 726 6.95 35.09 -7.68
N ILE A 727 7.79 34.37 -8.41
CA ILE A 727 7.42 33.58 -9.58
C ILE A 727 7.98 32.18 -9.35
N ILE A 728 7.15 31.16 -9.56
CA ILE A 728 7.59 29.77 -9.68
C ILE A 728 7.59 29.39 -11.16
N SER A 729 8.64 28.73 -11.63
CA SER A 729 8.75 28.24 -13.00
C SER A 729 9.17 26.78 -13.07
N CYS A 730 8.67 26.09 -14.10
CA CYS A 730 8.98 24.70 -14.42
C CYS A 730 9.04 24.55 -15.94
N GLY A 731 10.25 24.48 -16.50
CA GLY A 731 10.44 24.53 -17.95
C GLY A 731 9.97 25.88 -18.53
N GLU A 732 9.00 25.85 -19.44
CA GLU A 732 8.44 27.04 -20.08
C GLU A 732 7.24 27.64 -19.30
N GLU A 733 6.74 26.94 -18.29
CA GLU A 733 5.60 27.38 -17.49
C GLU A 733 6.05 28.23 -16.32
N SER A 734 5.27 29.26 -15.99
CA SER A 734 5.50 30.07 -14.80
C SER A 734 4.20 30.60 -14.21
N ILE A 735 4.15 30.70 -12.88
CA ILE A 735 3.04 31.27 -12.12
C ILE A 735 3.61 32.33 -11.17
N SER A 736 3.09 33.55 -11.27
CA SER A 736 3.32 34.58 -10.26
C SER A 736 2.45 34.29 -9.04
N PHE A 737 2.99 34.50 -7.85
CA PHE A 737 2.29 34.26 -6.59
C PHE A 737 2.55 35.37 -5.57
N GLY A 738 1.60 35.50 -4.64
CA GLY A 738 1.68 36.34 -3.45
C GLY A 738 1.34 35.57 -2.18
N ALA A 739 1.47 36.25 -1.04
CA ALA A 739 1.08 35.70 0.25
C ALA A 739 -0.40 35.28 0.23
N GLY A 740 -0.65 34.03 0.57
CA GLY A 740 -1.97 33.43 0.54
C GLY A 740 -2.18 32.46 -0.60
N ASP A 741 -1.37 32.50 -1.66
CA ASP A 741 -1.57 31.62 -2.79
C ASP A 741 -1.16 30.18 -2.50
N SER A 742 -1.82 29.26 -3.19
CA SER A 742 -1.63 27.82 -3.05
C SER A 742 -1.40 27.23 -4.44
N ILE A 743 -0.29 26.50 -4.60
CA ILE A 743 0.15 25.98 -5.89
C ILE A 743 0.36 24.47 -5.76
N PHE A 744 -0.30 23.72 -6.62
CA PHE A 744 -0.08 22.29 -6.78
C PHE A 744 0.87 22.05 -7.95
N VAL A 745 1.89 21.23 -7.72
CA VAL A 745 2.86 20.80 -8.73
C VAL A 745 2.74 19.30 -8.91
N SER A 746 2.47 18.87 -10.13
CA SER A 746 2.33 17.44 -10.45
C SER A 746 3.63 16.66 -10.15
N ALA A 747 3.52 15.37 -9.92
CA ALA A 747 4.66 14.46 -9.83
C ALA A 747 5.39 14.30 -11.18
N GLY A 748 6.61 13.78 -11.14
CA GLY A 748 7.47 13.56 -12.30
C GLY A 748 8.81 14.28 -12.16
N ARG A 749 9.84 13.79 -12.87
CA ARG A 749 11.21 14.33 -12.78
C ARG A 749 11.28 15.74 -13.36
N LYS A 750 11.22 16.74 -12.48
CA LYS A 750 11.25 18.16 -12.87
C LYS A 750 11.99 19.00 -11.85
N VAL A 751 12.40 20.18 -12.32
CA VAL A 751 13.14 21.17 -11.54
C VAL A 751 12.28 22.42 -11.45
N LEU A 752 11.99 22.84 -10.23
CA LEU A 752 11.24 24.06 -9.95
C LEU A 752 12.22 25.16 -9.58
N HIS A 753 12.07 26.31 -10.23
CA HIS A 753 12.80 27.52 -9.87
C HIS A 753 11.83 28.51 -9.26
N ILE A 754 12.13 28.96 -8.05
CA ILE A 754 11.37 29.98 -7.34
C ILE A 754 12.25 31.22 -7.26
N GLU A 755 11.74 32.34 -7.75
CA GLU A 755 12.42 33.63 -7.72
C GLU A 755 11.55 34.66 -6.99
N GLY A 756 12.13 35.39 -6.05
CA GLY A 756 11.45 36.37 -5.22
C GLY A 756 11.83 36.30 -3.75
N THR A 757 11.17 37.12 -2.94
CA THR A 757 11.34 37.13 -1.48
C THR A 757 10.06 36.65 -0.84
N CYS A 758 10.07 35.43 -0.29
CA CYS A 758 8.87 34.79 0.24
C CYS A 758 9.15 33.81 1.40
N GLU A 759 8.11 33.51 2.18
CA GLU A 759 8.07 32.35 3.06
C GLU A 759 6.99 31.39 2.54
N LEU A 760 7.29 30.10 2.44
CA LEU A 760 6.36 29.08 1.98
C LEU A 760 6.52 27.77 2.74
N ILE A 761 5.47 26.96 2.75
CA ILE A 761 5.51 25.56 3.19
C ILE A 761 5.31 24.67 1.97
N THR A 762 6.20 23.69 1.80
CA THR A 762 6.00 22.59 0.87
C THR A 762 5.38 21.41 1.61
N THR A 763 4.51 20.66 0.94
CA THR A 763 3.93 19.40 1.46
C THR A 763 3.97 18.32 0.38
N ARG A 764 4.38 17.12 0.77
CA ARG A 764 4.50 15.92 -0.06
C ARG A 764 4.17 14.67 0.77
N ILE A 765 3.93 13.55 0.10
CA ILE A 765 3.63 12.24 0.72
C ILE A 765 4.81 11.26 0.57
#